data_AF-A0A9D7SF43-F1
#
_entry.id   AF-A0A9D7SF43-F1
#
_cell.length_a   1.000
_cell.length_b   1.000
_cell.length_c   1.000
_cell.angle_alpha   90.00
_cell.angle_beta   90.00
_cell.angle_gamma   90.00
#
_symmetry.space_group_name_H-M   'P 1'
#
loop_
_entity.id
_entity.type
_entity.pdbx_description
1 polymer ?
#
loop_
_entity_poly.entity_id
_entity_poly.type
_entity_poly.pdbx_seq_one_letter_code
_entity_poly.pdbx_strand_id
1 'polypeptide(L)'
;MELVPTRVQLNRPLPPLTYLAPEGLPVGVRVRVKVRNSLAVGLAMGLDLAPPAAKLRPIEAVLDPFPLLPAKLRELQAFAARYYGCLEAHLLPLSLPPSVLPHWEADEDGQRLSIHRDRGAWAVLADLGEAWHHEPAILPTLLHRPALRGAGFTEVRLTGAPHPPRVSPAQAKVLLLLEEAGGALMEPELLASAGVGASVLGTLEKRGLVARMKRVDLLSQHREIGADRSVVLSGEQREAVEAVALGTFGVHLLQGVTGSGKTEVYLALAERVLAAGRRVLWLVPEVGLTARLLDRLDARFPGRIAVGHAGLNAGEKQGDVVRLLFNGADLFVGVRNAVLAPLRDIGLIIVDEEHEGSYKSEEHPRIHARDLAIKRAQIEGCPVLLGSATPSLESWQAAKSGKYQLLRLRERPVGVSLPRVEIVDLRDAYRQVRRKVILAPPLMQALTETLARGEQALLLLNRRGYENFWMCRACGKTLGCPHCAISLTYHRGDYRLRCHLCGHETVPPEACPDCGADHLRGVGEGTEQVEEHLNQLFPGARILRLDRDTTRRRGSFEAGLLAAESGEVDILVGTQMLAKGHTFPGLTLVGVINADQGLKVADFRASERTFQLLTQVAGRAGRADKAGRVILQTYSPEHPAIVHALAQDFEGFAASELPFREGLGYPPFTALTLYRAEADTAREAREALDAFRQRLAVPGLRVLGPLEAPVPRIRDQWRLHLLLKGSRGALSEVLARHPLDPAGPISLDRDPIQFG
;
A
#
# COMPACT_ATOMS: atom_id res chain seq x y z
N MET A 1 44.56 -4.88 13.75
CA MET A 1 43.56 -4.96 12.66
C MET A 1 43.90 -3.84 11.70
N GLU A 2 44.30 -4.18 10.48
CA GLU A 2 44.57 -3.20 9.44
C GLU A 2 43.27 -2.50 9.03
N LEU A 3 43.33 -1.19 8.80
CA LEU A 3 42.17 -0.40 8.40
C LEU A 3 42.34 0.05 6.95
N VAL A 4 41.36 -0.27 6.13
CA VAL A 4 41.35 0.05 4.70
C VAL A 4 40.22 1.02 4.35
N PRO A 5 40.42 1.90 3.36
CA PRO A 5 39.36 2.76 2.87
C PRO A 5 38.16 1.94 2.36
N THR A 6 36.99 2.14 2.94
CA THR A 6 35.77 1.36 2.68
C THR A 6 34.61 2.30 2.40
N ARG A 7 33.85 2.03 1.34
CA ARG A 7 32.67 2.82 0.99
C ARG A 7 31.48 2.41 1.86
N VAL A 8 30.75 3.39 2.37
CA VAL A 8 29.56 3.20 3.22
C VAL A 8 28.38 3.98 2.65
N GLN A 9 27.29 3.29 2.34
CA GLN A 9 26.02 3.91 1.96
C GLN A 9 25.19 4.23 3.20
N LEU A 10 24.60 5.42 3.25
CA LEU A 10 23.78 5.86 4.37
C LEU A 10 22.31 5.93 3.94
N ASN A 11 21.40 5.67 4.89
CA ASN A 11 19.99 6.01 4.71
C ASN A 11 19.78 7.53 4.92
N ARG A 12 20.47 8.34 4.13
CA ARG A 12 20.45 9.80 4.13
C ARG A 12 20.58 10.29 2.69
N PRO A 13 20.10 11.50 2.37
CA PRO A 13 20.29 12.12 1.05
C PRO A 13 21.76 12.54 0.87
N LEU A 14 22.66 11.57 0.81
CA LEU A 14 24.10 11.71 0.64
C LEU A 14 24.60 10.62 -0.29
N PRO A 15 25.61 10.91 -1.14
CA PRO A 15 26.32 9.86 -1.85
C PRO A 15 27.03 8.91 -0.86
N PRO A 16 27.44 7.71 -1.31
CA PRO A 16 28.27 6.82 -0.50
C PRO A 16 29.54 7.55 -0.04
N LEU A 17 29.85 7.45 1.26
CA LEU A 17 31.01 8.11 1.88
C LEU A 17 32.11 7.10 2.19
N THR A 18 33.37 7.53 2.19
CA THR A 18 34.52 6.67 2.48
C THR A 18 34.95 6.80 3.94
N TYR A 19 35.13 5.66 4.61
CA TYR A 19 35.60 5.54 5.99
C TYR A 19 36.76 4.54 6.07
N LEU A 20 37.55 4.61 7.13
CA LEU A 20 38.50 3.53 7.46
C LEU A 20 37.75 2.41 8.17
N ALA A 21 37.76 1.19 7.63
CA ALA A 21 37.14 0.02 8.23
C ALA A 21 38.12 -1.16 8.23
N PRO A 22 37.92 -2.15 9.11
CA PRO A 22 38.71 -3.38 9.10
C PRO A 22 38.83 -4.02 7.72
N GLU A 23 40.04 -4.41 7.33
CA GLU A 23 40.24 -5.22 6.14
C GLU A 23 39.46 -6.53 6.24
N GLY A 24 38.83 -6.95 5.14
CA GLY A 24 38.00 -8.16 5.10
C GLY A 24 36.57 -7.99 5.61
N LEU A 25 36.16 -6.78 6.02
CA LEU A 25 34.78 -6.51 6.44
C LEU A 25 33.77 -6.94 5.34
N PRO A 26 32.79 -7.81 5.62
CA PRO A 26 31.88 -8.30 4.59
C PRO A 26 30.98 -7.21 3.99
N VAL A 27 30.74 -7.26 2.69
CA VAL A 27 29.80 -6.34 2.01
C VAL A 27 28.37 -6.63 2.46
N GLY A 28 27.63 -5.57 2.78
CA GLY A 28 26.23 -5.67 3.21
C GLY A 28 26.03 -5.74 4.74
N VAL A 29 27.09 -5.64 5.54
CA VAL A 29 26.97 -5.47 7.00
C VAL A 29 26.62 -4.03 7.35
N ARG A 30 25.84 -3.85 8.42
CA ARG A 30 25.59 -2.51 8.96
C ARG A 30 26.78 -2.06 9.80
N VAL A 31 27.16 -0.81 9.60
CA VAL A 31 28.19 -0.12 10.37
C VAL A 31 27.62 1.16 10.97
N ARG A 32 28.11 1.54 12.15
CA ARG A 32 27.85 2.83 12.75
C ARG A 32 28.98 3.77 12.38
N VAL A 33 28.63 4.95 11.88
CA VAL A 33 29.60 5.97 11.47
C VAL A 33 29.18 7.34 11.97
N LYS A 34 30.18 8.22 12.14
CA LYS A 34 29.95 9.63 12.47
C LYS A 34 29.81 10.46 11.20
N VAL A 35 28.68 11.16 11.08
CA VAL A 35 28.38 12.08 9.98
C VAL A 35 28.15 13.45 10.58
N ARG A 36 29.10 14.37 10.36
CA ARG A 36 29.17 15.68 11.01
C ARG A 36 29.08 15.52 12.54
N ASN A 37 27.96 15.97 13.14
CA ASN A 37 27.72 15.97 14.59
C ASN A 37 26.76 14.87 15.05
N SER A 38 26.43 13.91 14.18
CA SER A 38 25.46 12.85 14.46
C SER A 38 26.02 11.47 14.12
N LEU A 39 25.56 10.44 14.82
CA LEU A 39 25.79 9.06 14.43
C LEU A 39 24.75 8.63 13.38
N ALA A 40 25.16 7.78 12.46
CA ALA A 40 24.30 7.17 11.45
C ALA A 40 24.62 5.69 11.32
N VAL A 41 23.62 4.91 10.94
CA VAL A 41 23.81 3.52 10.49
C VAL A 41 23.94 3.55 8.96
N GLY A 42 24.96 2.87 8.45
CA GLY A 42 25.22 2.71 7.03
C GLY A 42 25.47 1.25 6.66
N LEU A 43 25.47 0.98 5.36
CA LEU A 43 25.77 -0.31 4.76
C LEU A 43 27.19 -0.28 4.19
N ALA A 44 28.04 -1.23 4.58
CA ALA A 44 29.38 -1.35 4.00
C ALA A 44 29.29 -1.90 2.57
N MET A 45 29.92 -1.21 1.61
CA MET A 45 29.89 -1.52 0.18
C MET A 45 31.19 -2.19 -0.32
N GLY A 46 32.19 -2.34 0.55
CA GLY A 46 33.50 -2.89 0.21
C GLY A 46 34.59 -1.82 0.04
N LEU A 47 35.78 -2.27 -0.35
CA LEU A 47 36.98 -1.46 -0.51
C LEU A 47 36.76 -0.30 -1.49
N ASP A 48 37.18 0.90 -1.10
CA ASP A 48 37.25 2.05 -1.99
C ASP A 48 38.59 2.04 -2.72
N LEU A 49 38.57 1.69 -4.01
CA LEU A 49 39.78 1.63 -4.84
C LEU A 49 40.33 3.01 -5.20
N ALA A 50 39.54 4.07 -5.02
CA ALA A 50 39.92 5.44 -5.32
C ALA A 50 39.49 6.39 -4.18
N PRO A 51 40.07 6.22 -2.97
CA PRO A 51 39.67 7.00 -1.81
C PRO A 51 40.00 8.48 -1.97
N PRO A 52 39.23 9.39 -1.37
CA PRO A 52 39.52 10.82 -1.44
C PRO A 52 40.84 11.14 -0.73
N ALA A 53 41.55 12.18 -1.19
CA ALA A 53 42.78 12.67 -0.56
C ALA A 53 42.56 13.26 0.85
N ALA A 54 41.31 13.43 1.27
CA ALA A 54 40.95 13.94 2.59
C ALA A 54 41.23 12.92 3.70
N LYS A 55 41.51 13.41 4.92
CA LYS A 55 41.68 12.55 6.10
C LYS A 55 40.41 11.75 6.38
N LEU A 56 40.50 10.43 6.21
CA LEU A 56 39.42 9.50 6.48
C LEU A 56 39.23 9.30 8.00
N ARG A 57 37.97 9.14 8.41
CA ARG A 57 37.62 8.78 9.80
C ARG A 57 37.40 7.26 9.88
N PRO A 58 37.76 6.61 10.99
CA PRO A 58 37.36 5.23 11.23
C PRO A 58 35.83 5.12 11.38
N ILE A 59 35.29 3.96 11.06
CA ILE A 59 33.95 3.58 11.50
C ILE A 59 33.89 3.53 13.03
N GLU A 60 32.74 3.86 13.61
CA GLU A 60 32.55 3.85 15.08
C GLU A 60 32.31 2.44 15.60
N ALA A 61 31.57 1.63 14.85
CA ALA A 61 31.34 0.23 15.19
C ALA A 61 30.88 -0.57 13.97
N VAL A 62 31.22 -1.86 13.95
CA VAL A 62 30.51 -2.86 13.13
C VAL A 62 29.30 -3.32 13.93
N LEU A 63 28.11 -3.28 13.33
CA LEU A 63 26.85 -3.61 14.01
C LEU A 63 26.46 -5.06 13.80
N ASP A 64 26.69 -5.61 12.61
CA ASP A 64 26.33 -6.98 12.27
C ASP A 64 27.57 -7.86 12.12
N PRO A 65 27.56 -9.12 12.61
CA PRO A 65 28.66 -10.05 12.40
C PRO A 65 28.82 -10.41 10.93
N PHE A 66 27.72 -10.48 10.20
CA PHE A 66 27.63 -10.77 8.77
C PHE A 66 26.33 -10.16 8.22
N PRO A 67 26.13 -10.11 6.90
CA PRO A 67 24.92 -9.54 6.31
C PRO A 67 23.67 -10.29 6.77
N LEU A 68 22.76 -9.63 7.50
CA LEU A 68 21.59 -10.32 8.08
C LEU A 68 20.51 -10.67 7.04
N LEU A 69 20.53 -10.05 5.87
CA LEU A 69 19.54 -10.29 4.81
C LEU A 69 19.96 -11.46 3.91
N PRO A 70 19.05 -12.39 3.58
CA PRO A 70 19.32 -13.48 2.65
C PRO A 70 19.88 -12.98 1.31
N ALA A 71 20.78 -13.75 0.68
CA ALA A 71 21.42 -13.37 -0.58
C ALA A 71 20.43 -12.98 -1.68
N LYS A 72 19.37 -13.77 -1.87
CA LYS A 72 18.29 -13.48 -2.82
C LYS A 72 17.56 -12.16 -2.52
N LEU A 73 17.35 -11.82 -1.25
CA LEU A 73 16.73 -10.54 -0.88
C LEU A 73 17.70 -9.37 -1.11
N ARG A 74 19.00 -9.55 -0.88
CA ARG A 74 20.01 -8.55 -1.26
C ARG A 74 20.06 -8.34 -2.77
N GLU A 75 19.96 -9.41 -3.57
CA GLU A 75 19.85 -9.32 -5.02
C GLU A 75 18.61 -8.50 -5.45
N LEU A 76 17.46 -8.75 -4.81
CA LEU A 76 16.23 -7.98 -5.03
C LEU A 76 16.41 -6.50 -4.67
N GLN A 77 17.03 -6.19 -3.53
CA GLN A 77 17.31 -4.81 -3.12
C GLN A 77 18.26 -4.11 -4.09
N ALA A 78 19.33 -4.77 -4.53
CA ALA A 78 20.26 -4.24 -5.52
C ALA A 78 19.56 -3.98 -6.87
N PHE A 79 18.67 -4.89 -7.31
CA PHE A 79 17.83 -4.65 -8.48
C PHE A 79 16.93 -3.44 -8.28
N ALA A 80 16.21 -3.35 -7.16
CA ALA A 80 15.29 -2.26 -6.87
C ALA A 80 16.01 -0.91 -6.80
N ALA A 81 17.18 -0.85 -6.17
CA ALA A 81 18.04 0.32 -6.10
C ALA A 81 18.40 0.84 -7.50
N ARG A 82 18.87 -0.05 -8.38
CA ARG A 82 19.20 0.30 -9.77
C ARG A 82 17.97 0.70 -10.59
N TYR A 83 16.85 -0.02 -10.45
CA TYR A 83 15.66 0.21 -11.26
C TYR A 83 14.91 1.49 -10.87
N TYR A 84 14.77 1.75 -9.57
CA TYR A 84 14.04 2.90 -9.02
C TYR A 84 14.94 4.11 -8.72
N GLY A 85 16.24 4.04 -9.02
CA GLY A 85 17.19 5.15 -8.85
C GLY A 85 17.36 5.57 -7.40
N CYS A 86 17.48 4.61 -6.49
CA CYS A 86 17.73 4.84 -5.07
C CYS A 86 18.96 4.03 -4.60
N LEU A 87 19.45 4.32 -3.39
CA LEU A 87 20.52 3.55 -2.75
C LEU A 87 19.95 2.31 -2.06
N GLU A 88 20.76 1.25 -1.95
CA GLU A 88 20.39 0.04 -1.20
C GLU A 88 20.13 0.35 0.27
N ALA A 89 20.90 1.29 0.85
CA ALA A 89 20.67 1.76 2.21
C ALA A 89 19.30 2.43 2.43
N HIS A 90 18.62 2.92 1.38
CA HIS A 90 17.24 3.44 1.50
C HIS A 90 16.20 2.31 1.60
N LEU A 91 16.50 1.13 1.05
CA LEU A 91 15.61 -0.03 1.08
C LEU A 91 15.78 -0.84 2.37
N LEU A 92 16.98 -0.79 2.97
CA LEU A 92 17.32 -1.57 4.16
C LEU A 92 16.33 -1.43 5.32
N PRO A 93 15.86 -0.23 5.72
CA PRO A 93 14.90 -0.11 6.82
C PRO A 93 13.54 -0.76 6.56
N LEU A 94 13.20 -1.00 5.28
CA LEU A 94 11.96 -1.68 4.88
C LEU A 94 12.05 -3.19 5.07
N SER A 95 13.26 -3.76 5.03
CA SER A 95 13.52 -5.18 5.28
C SER A 95 13.98 -5.46 6.71
N LEU A 96 14.77 -4.54 7.28
CA LEU A 96 15.46 -4.69 8.55
C LEU A 96 15.39 -3.37 9.33
N PRO A 97 14.40 -3.20 10.22
CA PRO A 97 14.25 -1.99 11.02
C PRO A 97 15.53 -1.67 11.81
N PRO A 98 15.88 -0.38 12.01
CA PRO A 98 17.07 0.00 12.76
C PRO A 98 17.11 -0.53 14.21
N SER A 99 15.95 -0.87 14.77
CA SER A 99 15.81 -1.47 16.10
C SER A 99 16.28 -2.93 16.16
N VAL A 100 16.33 -3.65 15.03
CA VAL A 100 16.90 -4.99 14.97
C VAL A 100 18.42 -4.84 15.05
N LEU A 101 19.02 -5.13 16.20
CA LEU A 101 20.47 -5.13 16.39
C LEU A 101 20.92 -6.53 16.85
N PRO A 102 21.82 -7.19 16.11
CA PRO A 102 22.36 -8.46 16.54
C PRO A 102 23.27 -8.27 17.74
N HIS A 103 23.38 -9.34 18.51
CA HIS A 103 24.34 -9.46 19.58
C HIS A 103 25.56 -10.20 19.06
N TRP A 104 26.71 -9.86 19.63
CA TRP A 104 27.94 -10.61 19.42
C TRP A 104 27.97 -11.84 20.36
N GLU A 105 26.91 -12.66 20.30
CA GLU A 105 26.71 -13.87 21.12
C GLU A 105 27.50 -15.08 20.58
N ALA A 106 27.25 -16.29 21.06
CA ALA A 106 28.08 -17.45 20.76
C ALA A 106 27.83 -18.08 19.37
N ASP A 107 28.88 -18.65 18.76
CA ASP A 107 28.79 -19.59 17.65
C ASP A 107 28.38 -21.01 18.14
N GLU A 108 28.34 -21.99 17.24
CA GLU A 108 27.96 -23.38 17.54
C GLU A 108 28.84 -24.01 18.63
N ASP A 109 30.11 -23.62 18.69
CA ASP A 109 31.10 -24.09 19.66
C ASP A 109 31.05 -23.33 21.00
N GLY A 110 30.09 -22.41 21.17
CA GLY A 110 29.96 -21.60 22.37
C GLY A 110 30.90 -20.40 22.45
N GLN A 111 31.68 -20.09 21.41
CA GLN A 111 32.59 -18.94 21.38
C GLN A 111 31.86 -17.67 20.98
N ARG A 112 32.06 -16.58 21.72
CA ARG A 112 31.45 -15.28 21.37
C ARG A 112 31.94 -14.81 19.99
N LEU A 113 31.00 -14.49 19.10
CA LEU A 113 31.24 -13.87 17.78
C LEU A 113 32.08 -12.59 17.88
N SER A 114 32.05 -11.88 19.02
CA SER A 114 32.92 -10.72 19.25
C SER A 114 34.41 -11.09 19.20
N ILE A 115 34.77 -12.32 19.57
CA ILE A 115 36.16 -12.79 19.54
C ILE A 115 36.66 -12.83 18.10
N HIS A 116 35.84 -13.36 17.17
CA HIS A 116 36.17 -13.39 15.75
C HIS A 116 36.33 -11.98 15.19
N ARG A 117 35.42 -11.06 15.55
CA ARG A 117 35.51 -9.63 15.20
C ARG A 117 36.81 -9.00 15.73
N ASP A 118 37.12 -9.18 17.01
CA ASP A 118 38.25 -8.53 17.67
C ASP A 118 39.60 -9.06 17.15
N ARG A 119 39.63 -10.33 16.69
CA ARG A 119 40.77 -10.94 15.99
C ARG A 119 40.85 -10.57 14.50
N GLY A 120 39.84 -9.90 13.94
CA GLY A 120 39.75 -9.62 12.51
C GLY A 120 39.48 -10.85 11.64
N ALA A 121 38.91 -11.92 12.22
CA ALA A 121 38.56 -13.16 11.54
C ALA A 121 37.24 -13.02 10.75
N TRP A 122 37.19 -12.05 9.83
CA TRP A 122 35.97 -11.72 9.08
C TRP A 122 35.52 -12.83 8.12
N ALA A 123 36.46 -13.62 7.59
CA ALA A 123 36.14 -14.79 6.77
C ALA A 123 35.29 -15.81 7.55
N VAL A 124 35.68 -16.10 8.80
CA VAL A 124 34.93 -17.00 9.69
C VAL A 124 33.51 -16.49 9.95
N LEU A 125 33.36 -15.18 10.19
CA LEU A 125 32.04 -14.56 10.36
C LEU A 125 31.20 -14.63 9.08
N ALA A 126 31.82 -14.49 7.90
CA ALA A 126 31.13 -14.62 6.62
C ALA A 126 30.64 -16.06 6.41
N ASP A 127 31.49 -17.07 6.66
CA ASP A 127 31.14 -18.49 6.55
C ASP A 127 29.99 -18.86 7.52
N LEU A 128 30.06 -18.37 8.77
CA LEU A 128 28.96 -18.53 9.75
C LEU A 128 27.68 -17.86 9.28
N GLY A 129 27.78 -16.71 8.62
CA GLY A 129 26.62 -16.03 8.02
C GLY A 129 26.00 -16.82 6.89
N GLU A 130 26.80 -17.39 6.00
CA GLU A 130 26.33 -18.28 4.93
C GLU A 130 25.64 -19.51 5.51
N ALA A 131 26.28 -20.17 6.48
CA ALA A 131 25.70 -21.30 7.19
C ALA A 131 24.34 -20.93 7.84
N TRP A 132 24.29 -19.82 8.58
CA TRP A 132 23.04 -19.31 9.17
C TRP A 132 21.97 -18.98 8.12
N HIS A 133 22.37 -18.56 6.92
CA HIS A 133 21.40 -18.32 5.86
C HIS A 133 20.77 -19.60 5.31
N HIS A 134 21.48 -20.72 5.37
CA HIS A 134 20.96 -22.05 5.03
C HIS A 134 20.17 -22.67 6.19
N GLU A 135 20.68 -22.53 7.41
CA GLU A 135 20.10 -23.11 8.61
C GLU A 135 20.09 -22.09 9.77
N PRO A 136 18.97 -21.35 9.97
CA PRO A 136 18.91 -20.32 11.00
C PRO A 136 19.05 -20.83 12.44
N ALA A 137 18.93 -22.14 12.65
CA ALA A 137 19.08 -22.79 13.96
C ALA A 137 20.52 -22.76 14.48
N ILE A 138 21.51 -22.57 13.62
CA ILE A 138 22.96 -22.49 13.93
C ILE A 138 23.27 -21.39 14.96
N LEU A 139 22.57 -20.25 14.89
CA LEU A 139 22.82 -19.10 15.77
C LEU A 139 21.54 -18.64 16.49
N PRO A 140 20.99 -19.45 17.40
CA PRO A 140 19.64 -19.27 17.95
C PRO A 140 19.50 -18.01 18.81
N THR A 141 20.62 -17.40 19.23
CA THR A 141 20.65 -16.21 20.09
C THR A 141 21.31 -14.98 19.43
N LEU A 142 21.53 -15.03 18.11
CA LEU A 142 22.14 -13.93 17.33
C LEU A 142 21.43 -12.59 17.48
N LEU A 143 20.11 -12.61 17.61
CA LEU A 143 19.30 -11.42 17.83
C LEU A 143 18.78 -11.47 19.26
N HIS A 144 18.76 -10.30 19.91
CA HIS A 144 18.31 -10.16 21.29
C HIS A 144 16.97 -10.91 21.49
N ARG A 145 16.99 -11.96 22.32
CA ARG A 145 15.81 -12.68 22.84
C ARG A 145 15.28 -12.17 24.21
N PRO A 146 15.50 -10.93 24.70
CA PRO A 146 14.97 -10.55 26.01
C PRO A 146 13.47 -10.28 25.84
N ALA A 147 12.69 -11.37 25.78
CA ALA A 147 11.24 -11.44 25.84
C ALA A 147 10.58 -10.17 25.31
N LEU A 148 10.68 -9.89 24.00
CA LEU A 148 9.96 -8.82 23.29
C LEU A 148 9.62 -7.65 24.23
N ARG A 149 10.67 -7.07 24.85
CA ARG A 149 10.49 -6.04 25.87
C ARG A 149 10.03 -4.74 25.20
N GLY A 150 8.76 -4.72 24.78
CA GLY A 150 8.13 -3.61 24.08
C GLY A 150 7.05 -4.00 23.06
N ALA A 151 6.88 -5.30 22.74
CA ALA A 151 5.86 -5.75 21.80
C ALA A 151 4.89 -6.67 22.53
N GLY A 152 3.61 -6.30 22.50
CA GLY A 152 2.53 -7.00 23.21
C GLY A 152 1.87 -6.12 24.26
N PHE A 153 0.54 -6.14 24.27
CA PHE A 153 -0.23 -5.65 25.40
C PHE A 153 0.07 -6.54 26.62
N THR A 154 0.32 -5.93 27.79
CA THR A 154 0.48 -6.68 29.03
C THR A 154 -0.90 -7.18 29.46
N GLU A 155 -1.06 -8.47 29.66
CA GLU A 155 -2.21 -9.04 30.35
C GLU A 155 -1.87 -9.18 31.84
N VAL A 156 -2.78 -8.74 32.70
CA VAL A 156 -2.69 -8.86 34.15
C VAL A 156 -3.61 -10.02 34.54
N ARG A 157 -3.09 -11.02 35.25
CA ARG A 157 -3.88 -12.18 35.71
C ARG A 157 -3.86 -12.31 37.22
N LEU A 158 -4.93 -12.83 37.80
CA LEU A 158 -4.92 -13.32 39.19
C LEU A 158 -4.02 -14.56 39.28
N THR A 159 -3.20 -14.62 40.33
CA THR A 159 -2.29 -15.75 40.59
C THR A 159 -2.96 -16.89 41.38
N GLY A 160 -4.21 -16.71 41.82
CA GLY A 160 -4.90 -17.64 42.72
C GLY A 160 -4.39 -17.59 44.17
N ALA A 161 -3.51 -16.65 44.51
CA ALA A 161 -3.04 -16.47 45.88
C ALA A 161 -4.19 -16.00 46.80
N PRO A 162 -4.33 -16.54 48.02
CA PRO A 162 -5.41 -16.16 48.93
C PRO A 162 -5.35 -14.67 49.28
N HIS A 163 -6.51 -14.02 49.26
CA HIS A 163 -6.62 -12.58 49.45
C HIS A 163 -6.07 -12.16 50.83
N PRO A 164 -5.08 -11.23 50.91
CA PRO A 164 -4.56 -10.77 52.18
C PRO A 164 -5.59 -9.91 52.92
N PRO A 165 -5.57 -9.85 54.27
CA PRO A 165 -6.62 -9.21 55.07
C PRO A 165 -6.73 -7.69 54.91
N ARG A 166 -5.78 -7.02 54.25
CA ARG A 166 -5.84 -5.59 53.95
C ARG A 166 -5.24 -5.26 52.57
N VAL A 167 -6.11 -4.87 51.65
CA VAL A 167 -5.75 -4.19 50.39
C VAL A 167 -6.34 -2.77 50.41
N SER A 168 -5.75 -1.82 49.69
CA SER A 168 -6.35 -0.49 49.55
C SER A 168 -7.61 -0.55 48.67
N PRO A 169 -8.53 0.44 48.73
CA PRO A 169 -9.70 0.47 47.87
C PRO A 169 -9.36 0.40 46.37
N ALA A 170 -8.26 1.02 45.97
CA ALA A 170 -7.76 0.97 44.59
C ALA A 170 -7.25 -0.44 44.20
N GLN A 171 -6.64 -1.17 45.12
CA GLN A 171 -6.20 -2.55 44.91
C GLN A 171 -7.39 -3.52 44.86
N ALA A 172 -8.37 -3.36 45.77
CA ALA A 172 -9.60 -4.16 45.78
C ALA A 172 -10.35 -4.03 44.45
N LYS A 173 -10.49 -2.80 43.94
CA LYS A 173 -11.16 -2.53 42.66
C LYS A 173 -10.49 -3.24 41.49
N VAL A 174 -9.15 -3.27 41.46
CA VAL A 174 -8.39 -3.99 40.43
C VAL A 174 -8.63 -5.51 40.53
N LEU A 175 -8.60 -6.08 41.74
CA LEU A 175 -8.82 -7.51 41.95
C LEU A 175 -10.25 -7.94 41.60
N LEU A 176 -11.26 -7.16 41.99
CA LEU A 176 -12.67 -7.40 41.64
C LEU A 176 -12.92 -7.35 40.13
N LEU A 177 -12.37 -6.34 39.44
CA LEU A 177 -12.48 -6.26 37.98
C LEU A 177 -11.82 -7.46 37.29
N LEU A 178 -10.70 -7.96 37.85
CA LEU A 178 -10.08 -9.17 37.34
C LEU A 178 -10.94 -10.42 37.60
N GLU A 179 -11.58 -10.53 38.76
CA GLU A 179 -12.51 -11.64 39.07
C GLU A 179 -13.75 -11.62 38.16
N GLU A 180 -14.36 -10.46 37.97
CA GLU A 180 -15.51 -10.25 37.08
C GLU A 180 -15.17 -10.57 35.61
N ALA A 181 -13.93 -10.33 35.18
CA ALA A 181 -13.43 -10.63 33.84
C ALA A 181 -12.90 -12.07 33.68
N GLY A 182 -13.15 -12.98 34.63
CA GLY A 182 -12.73 -14.38 34.53
C GLY A 182 -11.24 -14.61 34.83
N GLY A 183 -10.61 -13.70 35.59
CA GLY A 183 -9.27 -13.85 36.16
C GLY A 183 -8.14 -13.19 35.37
N ALA A 184 -8.43 -12.53 34.24
CA ALA A 184 -7.43 -11.90 33.37
C ALA A 184 -7.99 -10.66 32.65
N LEU A 185 -7.18 -9.60 32.51
CA LEU A 185 -7.57 -8.37 31.80
C LEU A 185 -6.33 -7.65 31.25
N MET A 186 -6.48 -6.92 30.15
CA MET A 186 -5.37 -6.16 29.56
C MET A 186 -5.02 -4.93 30.40
N GLU A 187 -3.74 -4.67 30.62
CA GLU A 187 -3.24 -3.59 31.49
C GLU A 187 -3.85 -2.22 31.15
N PRO A 188 -3.94 -1.76 29.88
CA PRO A 188 -4.54 -0.47 29.57
C PRO A 188 -6.03 -0.38 29.92
N GLU A 189 -6.77 -1.47 29.66
CA GLU A 189 -8.21 -1.58 29.92
C GLU A 189 -8.48 -1.66 31.44
N LEU A 190 -7.68 -2.45 32.14
CA LEU A 190 -7.75 -2.59 33.59
C LEU A 190 -7.45 -1.27 34.30
N LEU A 191 -6.43 -0.53 33.85
CA LEU A 191 -6.09 0.79 34.41
C LEU A 191 -7.20 1.82 34.16
N ALA A 192 -7.81 1.81 32.96
CA ALA A 192 -8.91 2.70 32.61
C ALA A 192 -10.19 2.38 33.41
N SER A 193 -10.60 1.11 33.45
CA SER A 193 -11.80 0.65 34.17
C SER A 193 -11.65 0.78 35.69
N ALA A 194 -10.46 0.52 36.23
CA ALA A 194 -10.18 0.74 37.64
C ALA A 194 -10.01 2.23 37.99
N GLY A 195 -9.59 3.07 37.04
CA GLY A 195 -9.25 4.48 37.27
C GLY A 195 -7.98 4.64 38.12
N VAL A 196 -7.00 3.76 37.93
CA VAL A 196 -5.77 3.69 38.73
C VAL A 196 -4.52 3.85 37.87
N GLY A 197 -3.39 4.23 38.48
CA GLY A 197 -2.09 4.27 37.82
C GLY A 197 -1.35 2.93 37.85
N ALA A 198 -0.39 2.75 36.94
CA ALA A 198 0.43 1.53 36.82
C ALA A 198 1.21 1.14 38.09
N SER A 199 1.42 2.09 39.01
CA SER A 199 2.04 1.84 40.33
C SER A 199 1.22 0.88 41.21
N VAL A 200 -0.11 0.87 41.07
CA VAL A 200 -1.00 -0.05 41.80
C VAL A 200 -0.76 -1.49 41.34
N LEU A 201 -0.64 -1.71 40.03
CA LEU A 201 -0.34 -3.03 39.44
C LEU A 201 1.05 -3.52 39.86
N GLY A 202 2.06 -2.64 39.85
CA GLY A 202 3.40 -3.00 40.34
C GLY A 202 3.43 -3.41 41.82
N THR A 203 2.53 -2.87 42.64
CA THR A 203 2.40 -3.24 44.06
C THR A 203 1.69 -4.58 44.23
N LEU A 204 0.62 -4.82 43.46
CA LEU A 204 -0.09 -6.10 43.44
C LEU A 204 0.79 -7.25 42.93
N GLU A 205 1.64 -6.98 41.93
CA GLU A 205 2.60 -7.94 41.38
C GLU A 205 3.70 -8.29 42.39
N LYS A 206 4.28 -7.29 43.07
CA LYS A 206 5.25 -7.54 44.15
C LYS A 206 4.66 -8.36 45.30
N ARG A 207 3.35 -8.26 45.53
CA ARG A 207 2.63 -9.04 46.53
C ARG A 207 2.20 -10.43 46.02
N GLY A 208 2.51 -10.75 44.76
CA GLY A 208 2.17 -12.03 44.15
C GLY A 208 0.66 -12.24 43.96
N LEU A 209 -0.17 -11.18 43.98
CA LEU A 209 -1.62 -11.27 43.80
C LEU A 209 -2.04 -11.22 42.32
N VAL A 210 -1.21 -10.56 41.52
CA VAL A 210 -1.36 -10.53 40.06
C VAL A 210 -0.03 -10.86 39.39
N ALA A 211 -0.08 -11.48 38.23
CA ALA A 211 1.07 -11.67 37.35
C ALA A 211 0.87 -10.82 36.10
N ARG A 212 1.92 -10.08 35.69
CA ARG A 212 1.93 -9.38 34.40
C ARG A 212 2.64 -10.23 33.37
N MET A 213 1.90 -10.65 32.36
CA MET A 213 2.41 -11.44 31.25
C MET A 213 2.30 -10.64 29.96
N LYS A 214 3.36 -10.62 29.16
CA LYS A 214 3.30 -9.99 27.83
C LYS A 214 2.66 -10.95 26.84
N ARG A 215 1.54 -10.55 26.23
CA ARG A 215 0.97 -11.27 25.09
C ARG A 215 1.69 -10.86 23.81
N VAL A 216 2.59 -11.73 23.34
CA VAL A 216 3.16 -11.65 21.99
C VAL A 216 2.22 -12.40 21.07
N ASP A 217 1.03 -11.87 20.85
CA ASP A 217 0.22 -12.29 19.73
C ASP A 217 -1.02 -11.39 19.62
N LEU A 218 -1.18 -10.73 18.46
CA LEU A 218 -2.48 -10.17 18.10
C LEU A 218 -3.43 -11.28 17.61
N LEU A 219 -2.92 -12.47 17.28
CA LEU A 219 -3.73 -13.60 16.78
C LEU A 219 -4.23 -14.52 17.92
N SER A 220 -3.60 -14.53 19.09
CA SER A 220 -4.03 -15.36 20.25
C SER A 220 -5.24 -14.82 21.01
N GLN A 221 -5.98 -13.86 20.46
CA GLN A 221 -7.36 -13.66 20.89
C GLN A 221 -8.10 -14.95 20.52
N HIS A 222 -8.23 -15.87 21.47
CA HIS A 222 -9.24 -16.93 21.41
C HIS A 222 -10.61 -16.24 21.35
N ARG A 223 -10.98 -15.82 20.13
CA ARG A 223 -12.35 -15.64 19.69
C ARG A 223 -12.84 -17.04 19.40
N GLU A 224 -14.04 -17.38 19.86
CA GLU A 224 -14.64 -18.69 19.59
C GLU A 224 -14.53 -19.00 18.09
N ILE A 225 -13.67 -19.98 17.77
CA ILE A 225 -13.29 -20.31 16.41
C ILE A 225 -14.51 -20.96 15.77
N GLY A 226 -15.21 -20.19 14.93
CA GLY A 226 -16.07 -20.79 13.92
C GLY A 226 -15.17 -21.61 13.01
N ALA A 227 -15.32 -22.94 13.01
CA ALA A 227 -14.57 -23.82 12.13
C ALA A 227 -14.67 -23.31 10.68
N ASP A 228 -13.52 -23.01 10.05
CA ASP A 228 -13.51 -22.73 8.60
C ASP A 228 -13.98 -24.00 7.90
N ARG A 229 -15.19 -23.95 7.35
CA ARG A 229 -15.81 -25.10 6.69
C ARG A 229 -14.90 -25.47 5.53
N SER A 230 -14.58 -26.76 5.40
CA SER A 230 -13.96 -27.30 4.18
C SER A 230 -14.75 -26.81 2.96
N VAL A 231 -14.15 -25.90 2.19
CA VAL A 231 -14.76 -25.37 0.97
C VAL A 231 -14.40 -26.31 -0.18
N VAL A 232 -15.42 -26.83 -0.87
CA VAL A 232 -15.23 -27.58 -2.11
C VAL A 232 -15.00 -26.59 -3.24
N LEU A 233 -13.83 -26.65 -3.87
CA LEU A 233 -13.50 -25.79 -5.02
C LEU A 233 -14.42 -26.09 -6.21
N SER A 234 -14.84 -25.05 -6.93
CA SER A 234 -15.51 -25.17 -8.23
C SER A 234 -14.57 -25.77 -9.29
N GLY A 235 -15.13 -26.14 -10.45
CA GLY A 235 -14.34 -26.60 -11.60
C GLY A 235 -13.27 -25.59 -12.01
N GLU A 236 -13.68 -24.34 -12.27
CA GLU A 236 -12.76 -23.24 -12.65
C GLU A 236 -11.69 -22.97 -11.59
N GLN A 237 -12.06 -23.02 -10.30
CA GLN A 237 -11.10 -22.83 -9.20
C GLN A 237 -10.08 -23.97 -9.15
N ARG A 238 -10.50 -25.22 -9.34
CA ARG A 238 -9.61 -26.37 -9.37
C ARG A 238 -8.66 -26.30 -10.56
N GLU A 239 -9.16 -25.98 -11.75
CA GLU A 239 -8.34 -25.78 -12.94
C GLU A 239 -7.30 -24.68 -12.72
N ALA A 240 -7.68 -23.56 -12.10
CA ALA A 240 -6.76 -22.48 -11.76
C ALA A 240 -5.66 -22.94 -10.78
N VAL A 241 -6.00 -23.77 -9.79
CA VAL A 241 -5.02 -24.32 -8.84
C VAL A 241 -4.06 -25.30 -9.55
N GLU A 242 -4.56 -26.18 -10.42
CA GLU A 242 -3.71 -27.15 -11.14
C GLU A 242 -2.82 -26.48 -12.21
N ALA A 243 -3.27 -25.37 -12.79
CA ALA A 243 -2.51 -24.64 -13.79
C ALA A 243 -1.23 -23.98 -13.24
N VAL A 244 -1.17 -23.72 -11.92
CA VAL A 244 -0.01 -23.07 -11.30
C VAL A 244 1.04 -24.11 -10.92
N ALA A 245 2.09 -24.21 -11.75
CA ALA A 245 3.22 -25.10 -11.48
C ALA A 245 4.08 -24.59 -10.30
N LEU A 246 4.05 -25.32 -9.18
CA LEU A 246 4.88 -25.03 -8.02
C LEU A 246 6.34 -25.42 -8.27
N GLY A 247 7.28 -24.67 -7.68
CA GLY A 247 8.73 -24.95 -7.79
C GLY A 247 9.40 -24.41 -9.05
N THR A 248 8.65 -23.81 -9.97
CA THR A 248 9.17 -23.10 -11.14
C THR A 248 8.66 -21.66 -11.17
N PHE A 249 9.46 -20.74 -11.74
CA PHE A 249 8.99 -19.38 -11.95
C PHE A 249 7.89 -19.33 -13.02
N GLY A 250 6.79 -18.67 -12.69
CA GLY A 250 5.68 -18.39 -13.61
C GLY A 250 4.82 -17.25 -13.08
N VAL A 251 4.37 -16.36 -13.97
CA VAL A 251 3.47 -15.25 -13.61
C VAL A 251 2.06 -15.59 -14.06
N HIS A 252 1.14 -15.63 -13.11
CA HIS A 252 -0.24 -16.01 -13.34
C HIS A 252 -1.16 -14.85 -12.98
N LEU A 253 -2.01 -14.42 -13.91
CA LEU A 253 -3.07 -13.44 -13.65
C LEU A 253 -4.38 -14.18 -13.40
N LEU A 254 -4.84 -14.19 -12.15
CA LEU A 254 -6.15 -14.73 -11.78
C LEU A 254 -7.21 -13.62 -11.91
N GLN A 255 -7.87 -13.58 -13.06
CA GLN A 255 -9.00 -12.70 -13.31
C GLN A 255 -10.29 -13.39 -12.87
N GLY A 256 -10.88 -12.91 -11.77
CA GLY A 256 -12.14 -13.46 -11.26
C GLY A 256 -13.11 -12.37 -10.87
N VAL A 257 -14.34 -12.43 -11.37
CA VAL A 257 -15.41 -11.45 -11.03
C VAL A 257 -15.57 -11.32 -9.51
N THR A 258 -16.07 -10.19 -9.01
CA THR A 258 -16.28 -9.99 -7.57
C THR A 258 -17.16 -11.11 -7.00
N GLY A 259 -16.68 -11.77 -5.95
CA GLY A 259 -17.36 -12.90 -5.32
C GLY A 259 -17.05 -14.29 -5.92
N SER A 260 -16.28 -14.41 -7.01
CA SER A 260 -15.89 -15.69 -7.65
C SER A 260 -15.03 -16.65 -6.80
N GLY A 261 -14.66 -16.26 -5.58
CA GLY A 261 -13.86 -17.09 -4.68
C GLY A 261 -12.36 -17.15 -5.02
N LYS A 262 -11.77 -16.07 -5.57
CA LYS A 262 -10.30 -15.96 -5.77
C LYS A 262 -9.51 -16.34 -4.51
N THR A 263 -9.99 -15.95 -3.33
CA THR A 263 -9.39 -16.30 -2.05
C THR A 263 -9.29 -17.80 -1.82
N GLU A 264 -10.24 -18.61 -2.29
CA GLU A 264 -10.14 -20.07 -2.17
C GLU A 264 -8.97 -20.64 -2.98
N VAL A 265 -8.73 -20.10 -4.18
CA VAL A 265 -7.58 -20.47 -5.01
C VAL A 265 -6.27 -20.10 -4.30
N TYR A 266 -6.22 -18.93 -3.67
CA TYR A 266 -5.05 -18.49 -2.90
C TYR A 266 -4.76 -19.44 -1.72
N LEU A 267 -5.78 -19.79 -0.95
CA LEU A 267 -5.67 -20.68 0.21
C LEU A 267 -5.25 -22.09 -0.21
N ALA A 268 -5.87 -22.65 -1.26
CA ALA A 268 -5.53 -23.97 -1.77
C ALA A 268 -4.09 -24.05 -2.29
N LEU A 269 -3.60 -23.01 -2.97
CA LEU A 269 -2.20 -22.95 -3.40
C LEU A 269 -1.24 -22.78 -2.22
N ALA A 270 -1.60 -21.93 -1.24
CA ALA A 270 -0.81 -21.77 -0.03
C ALA A 270 -0.68 -23.09 0.73
N GLU A 271 -1.76 -23.87 0.87
CA GLU A 271 -1.73 -25.21 1.48
C GLU A 271 -0.72 -26.15 0.81
N ARG A 272 -0.74 -26.24 -0.53
CA ARG A 272 0.20 -27.10 -1.27
C ARG A 272 1.66 -26.69 -1.05
N VAL A 273 1.93 -25.38 -1.05
CA VAL A 273 3.27 -24.83 -0.86
C VAL A 273 3.78 -25.07 0.57
N LEU A 274 2.90 -24.81 1.54
CA LEU A 274 3.19 -25.01 2.96
C LEU A 274 3.36 -26.48 3.32
N ALA A 275 2.63 -27.39 2.66
CA ALA A 275 2.80 -28.84 2.79
C ALA A 275 4.14 -29.33 2.19
N ALA A 276 4.67 -28.64 1.17
CA ALA A 276 6.00 -28.90 0.63
C ALA A 276 7.14 -28.28 1.47
N GLY A 277 6.85 -27.78 2.68
CA GLY A 277 7.83 -27.17 3.57
C GLY A 277 8.37 -25.81 3.09
N ARG A 278 7.72 -25.20 2.09
CA ARG A 278 8.09 -23.88 1.56
C ARG A 278 7.15 -22.81 2.10
N ARG A 279 7.57 -21.55 2.00
CA ARG A 279 6.85 -20.41 2.61
C ARG A 279 6.05 -19.62 1.60
N VAL A 280 5.03 -18.91 2.07
CA VAL A 280 4.13 -18.10 1.25
C VAL A 280 4.25 -16.64 1.66
N LEU A 281 4.45 -15.78 0.67
CA LEU A 281 4.34 -14.32 0.83
C LEU A 281 3.02 -13.86 0.23
N TRP A 282 2.15 -13.27 1.02
CA TRP A 282 0.86 -12.76 0.55
C TRP A 282 0.79 -11.25 0.75
N LEU A 283 0.83 -10.52 -0.36
CA LEU A 283 0.63 -9.08 -0.40
C LEU A 283 -0.87 -8.76 -0.53
N VAL A 284 -1.35 -7.90 0.36
CA VAL A 284 -2.70 -7.34 0.31
C VAL A 284 -2.62 -5.82 0.29
N PRO A 285 -3.61 -5.11 -0.27
CA PRO A 285 -3.68 -3.66 -0.14
C PRO A 285 -3.80 -3.25 1.33
N GLU A 286 -3.43 -2.02 1.68
CA GLU A 286 -3.51 -1.53 3.07
C GLU A 286 -4.91 -1.67 3.69
N VAL A 287 -5.95 -1.41 2.89
CA VAL A 287 -7.36 -1.60 3.27
C VAL A 287 -7.84 -3.07 3.20
N GLY A 288 -7.08 -3.95 2.56
CA GLY A 288 -7.42 -5.36 2.41
C GLY A 288 -7.05 -6.22 3.62
N LEU A 289 -6.13 -5.73 4.47
CA LEU A 289 -5.71 -6.41 5.68
C LEU A 289 -6.75 -6.25 6.81
N THR A 290 -7.89 -6.90 6.63
CA THR A 290 -9.03 -6.85 7.56
C THR A 290 -8.92 -7.93 8.64
N ALA A 291 -9.53 -7.68 9.81
CA ALA A 291 -9.62 -8.69 10.87
C ALA A 291 -10.23 -10.00 10.35
N ARG A 292 -11.26 -9.92 9.49
CA ARG A 292 -11.89 -11.09 8.87
C ARG A 292 -10.94 -11.93 8.03
N LEU A 293 -10.05 -11.30 7.26
CA LEU A 293 -9.03 -12.03 6.51
C LEU A 293 -8.08 -12.75 7.47
N LEU A 294 -7.63 -12.05 8.52
CA LEU A 294 -6.73 -12.63 9.53
C LEU A 294 -7.37 -13.80 10.27
N ASP A 295 -8.62 -13.65 10.74
CA ASP A 295 -9.38 -14.71 11.41
C ASP A 295 -9.51 -15.95 10.51
N ARG A 296 -9.79 -15.72 9.22
CA ARG A 296 -9.89 -16.79 8.24
C ARG A 296 -8.56 -17.51 8.02
N LEU A 297 -7.47 -16.76 7.92
CA LEU A 297 -6.15 -17.33 7.75
C LEU A 297 -5.74 -18.11 9.00
N ASP A 298 -5.98 -17.59 10.20
CA ASP A 298 -5.63 -18.25 11.46
C ASP A 298 -6.43 -19.54 11.66
N ALA A 299 -7.72 -19.54 11.31
CA ALA A 299 -8.53 -20.75 11.29
C ALA A 299 -7.99 -21.83 10.33
N ARG A 300 -7.40 -21.41 9.19
CA ARG A 300 -6.87 -22.33 8.17
C ARG A 300 -5.42 -22.77 8.44
N PHE A 301 -4.61 -21.91 9.03
CA PHE A 301 -3.17 -22.11 9.27
C PHE A 301 -2.78 -21.72 10.72
N PRO A 302 -3.35 -22.39 11.74
CA PRO A 302 -3.19 -21.99 13.13
C PRO A 302 -1.71 -21.98 13.55
N GLY A 303 -1.26 -20.87 14.13
CA GLY A 303 0.10 -20.69 14.64
C GLY A 303 1.20 -20.52 13.57
N ARG A 304 0.86 -20.54 12.27
CA ARG A 304 1.84 -20.48 11.16
C ARG A 304 2.00 -19.09 10.54
N ILE A 305 1.19 -18.12 10.96
CA ILE A 305 1.06 -16.82 10.31
C ILE A 305 1.85 -15.72 11.04
N ALA A 306 2.47 -14.83 10.27
CA ALA A 306 2.93 -13.53 10.72
C ALA A 306 2.33 -12.42 9.84
N VAL A 307 2.08 -11.24 10.44
CA VAL A 307 1.33 -10.16 9.79
C VAL A 307 2.13 -8.86 9.81
N GLY A 308 2.37 -8.26 8.64
CA GLY A 308 3.01 -6.96 8.51
C GLY A 308 2.03 -5.85 8.15
N HIS A 309 1.58 -5.04 9.12
CA HIS A 309 0.72 -3.88 8.88
C HIS A 309 1.39 -2.52 9.16
N ALA A 310 0.90 -1.46 8.51
CA ALA A 310 1.50 -0.13 8.58
C ALA A 310 1.49 0.45 10.02
N GLY A 311 0.42 0.16 10.76
CA GLY A 311 0.17 0.64 12.14
C GLY A 311 1.00 0.00 13.26
N LEU A 312 1.88 -0.98 12.95
CA LEU A 312 2.76 -1.61 13.94
C LEU A 312 3.78 -0.60 14.49
N ASN A 313 4.00 -0.64 15.81
CA ASN A 313 5.04 0.11 16.47
C ASN A 313 6.45 -0.47 16.17
N ALA A 314 7.50 0.27 16.54
CA ALA A 314 8.88 -0.13 16.21
C ALA A 314 9.31 -1.46 16.86
N GLY A 315 8.77 -1.81 18.03
CA GLY A 315 9.03 -3.07 18.71
C GLY A 315 8.31 -4.25 18.07
N GLU A 316 7.06 -4.04 17.63
CA GLU A 316 6.29 -5.07 16.90
C GLU A 316 6.93 -5.39 15.55
N LYS A 317 7.28 -4.35 14.77
CA LYS A 317 8.02 -4.51 13.51
C LYS A 317 9.34 -5.25 13.70
N GLN A 318 10.04 -4.97 14.81
CA GLN A 318 11.25 -5.70 15.18
C GLN A 318 10.95 -7.17 15.47
N GLY A 319 9.90 -7.46 16.24
CA GLY A 319 9.49 -8.82 16.59
C GLY A 319 9.17 -9.67 15.37
N ASP A 320 8.37 -9.15 14.44
CA ASP A 320 8.01 -9.88 13.21
C ASP A 320 9.23 -10.11 12.33
N VAL A 321 10.09 -9.10 12.14
CA VAL A 321 11.30 -9.26 11.34
C VAL A 321 12.24 -10.29 11.97
N VAL A 322 12.42 -10.28 13.30
CA VAL A 322 13.20 -11.30 14.00
C VAL A 322 12.58 -12.69 13.79
N ARG A 323 11.25 -12.82 13.94
CA ARG A 323 10.53 -14.07 13.71
C ARG A 323 10.74 -14.59 12.29
N LEU A 324 10.69 -13.74 11.28
CA LEU A 324 10.94 -14.10 9.89
C LEU A 324 12.39 -14.54 9.63
N LEU A 325 13.37 -13.85 10.23
CA LEU A 325 14.79 -14.21 10.09
C LEU A 325 15.11 -15.61 10.64
N PHE A 326 14.37 -16.07 11.65
CA PHE A 326 14.48 -17.39 12.28
C PHE A 326 13.44 -18.41 11.81
N ASN A 327 12.80 -18.19 10.66
CA ASN A 327 11.80 -19.12 10.11
C ASN A 327 10.61 -19.42 11.04
N GLY A 328 10.26 -18.50 11.95
CA GLY A 328 9.17 -18.69 12.91
C GLY A 328 7.76 -18.48 12.35
N ALA A 329 7.63 -18.24 11.05
CA ALA A 329 6.35 -18.13 10.33
C ALA A 329 6.49 -18.68 8.91
N ASP A 330 5.48 -19.42 8.46
CA ASP A 330 5.48 -20.04 7.13
C ASP A 330 4.64 -19.25 6.13
N LEU A 331 3.63 -18.53 6.62
CA LEU A 331 2.80 -17.61 5.82
C LEU A 331 2.99 -16.19 6.36
N PHE A 332 3.55 -15.31 5.53
CA PHE A 332 3.68 -13.89 5.85
C PHE A 332 2.69 -13.08 5.02
N VAL A 333 1.76 -12.42 5.71
CA VAL A 333 0.75 -11.56 5.07
C VAL A 333 1.05 -10.11 5.39
N GLY A 334 1.09 -9.24 4.39
CA GLY A 334 1.33 -7.84 4.67
C GLY A 334 1.07 -6.90 3.51
N VAL A 335 1.25 -5.61 3.80
CA VAL A 335 1.02 -4.53 2.83
C VAL A 335 2.23 -4.33 1.90
N ARG A 336 2.25 -3.24 1.14
CA ARG A 336 3.33 -2.88 0.17
C ARG A 336 4.75 -3.29 0.58
N ASN A 337 5.20 -2.93 1.78
CA ASN A 337 6.59 -3.15 2.20
C ASN A 337 6.93 -4.63 2.50
N ALA A 338 5.92 -5.49 2.68
CA ALA A 338 6.11 -6.92 2.91
C ALA A 338 6.83 -7.62 1.74
N VAL A 339 6.81 -7.04 0.54
CA VAL A 339 7.59 -7.51 -0.62
C VAL A 339 9.10 -7.54 -0.34
N LEU A 340 9.57 -6.76 0.64
CA LEU A 340 10.97 -6.69 1.08
C LEU A 340 11.22 -7.41 2.42
N ALA A 341 10.24 -8.10 2.98
CA ALA A 341 10.40 -8.81 4.25
C ALA A 341 11.37 -9.99 4.13
N PRO A 342 12.20 -10.30 5.14
CA PRO A 342 13.25 -11.32 5.06
C PRO A 342 12.75 -12.75 5.24
N LEU A 343 11.66 -13.09 4.57
CA LEU A 343 11.13 -14.45 4.45
C LEU A 343 12.01 -15.30 3.50
N ARG A 344 12.42 -16.49 3.97
CA ARG A 344 13.27 -17.45 3.26
C ARG A 344 12.44 -18.56 2.62
N ASP A 345 13.01 -19.30 1.67
CA ASP A 345 12.43 -20.49 1.02
C ASP A 345 11.01 -20.27 0.50
N ILE A 346 10.79 -19.14 -0.15
CA ILE A 346 9.48 -18.79 -0.70
C ILE A 346 9.15 -19.75 -1.85
N GLY A 347 8.01 -20.43 -1.72
CA GLY A 347 7.45 -21.29 -2.75
C GLY A 347 6.27 -20.68 -3.51
N LEU A 348 5.72 -19.57 -3.04
CA LEU A 348 4.64 -18.83 -3.71
C LEU A 348 4.58 -17.38 -3.24
N ILE A 349 4.34 -16.47 -4.18
CA ILE A 349 3.98 -15.08 -3.89
C ILE A 349 2.58 -14.80 -4.41
N ILE A 350 1.71 -14.24 -3.57
CA ILE A 350 0.35 -13.84 -3.92
C ILE A 350 0.27 -12.32 -3.82
N VAL A 351 -0.31 -11.67 -4.83
CA VAL A 351 -0.62 -10.25 -4.82
C VAL A 351 -2.11 -10.09 -5.04
N ASP A 352 -2.85 -9.87 -3.96
CA ASP A 352 -4.29 -9.66 -4.03
C ASP A 352 -4.63 -8.23 -4.43
N GLU A 353 -5.73 -8.06 -5.17
CA GLU A 353 -6.12 -6.80 -5.80
C GLU A 353 -4.95 -6.08 -6.48
N GLU A 354 -4.24 -6.78 -7.39
CA GLU A 354 -2.96 -6.31 -7.97
C GLU A 354 -3.01 -4.93 -8.64
N HIS A 355 -4.20 -4.50 -9.09
CA HIS A 355 -4.44 -3.19 -9.70
C HIS A 355 -4.36 -2.01 -8.72
N GLU A 356 -4.30 -2.28 -7.42
CA GLU A 356 -4.45 -1.27 -6.39
C GLU A 356 -3.21 -0.36 -6.28
N GLY A 357 -3.44 0.96 -6.29
CA GLY A 357 -2.36 1.96 -6.36
C GLY A 357 -1.48 2.09 -5.11
N SER A 358 -1.93 1.66 -3.93
CA SER A 358 -1.15 1.65 -2.68
C SER A 358 0.09 0.74 -2.75
N TYR A 359 0.12 -0.20 -3.70
CA TYR A 359 1.34 -0.97 -3.98
C TYR A 359 2.49 -0.12 -4.51
N LYS A 360 2.24 1.09 -5.02
CA LYS A 360 3.27 2.06 -5.37
C LYS A 360 3.53 2.98 -4.16
N SER A 361 4.79 3.13 -3.78
CA SER A 361 5.19 4.08 -2.74
C SER A 361 5.20 5.51 -3.27
N GLU A 362 4.52 6.42 -2.58
CA GLU A 362 4.56 7.86 -2.86
C GLU A 362 5.79 8.54 -2.27
N GLU A 363 6.36 7.97 -1.21
CA GLU A 363 7.58 8.45 -0.57
C GLU A 363 8.80 7.69 -1.08
N HIS A 364 9.96 8.32 -0.98
CA HIS A 364 11.23 7.71 -1.34
C HIS A 364 11.60 6.60 -0.35
N PRO A 365 12.01 5.40 -0.81
CA PRO A 365 12.14 4.98 -2.21
C PRO A 365 10.79 4.62 -2.85
N ARG A 366 10.53 5.17 -4.05
CA ARG A 366 9.24 5.05 -4.78
C ARG A 366 9.07 3.71 -5.50
N ILE A 367 9.16 2.61 -4.75
CA ILE A 367 9.05 1.24 -5.30
C ILE A 367 7.61 0.86 -5.66
N HIS A 368 7.44 -0.08 -6.58
CA HIS A 368 6.14 -0.71 -6.88
C HIS A 368 6.15 -2.17 -6.42
N ALA A 369 5.37 -2.50 -5.39
CA ALA A 369 5.41 -3.83 -4.75
C ALA A 369 4.96 -4.97 -5.67
N ARG A 370 3.92 -4.79 -6.49
CA ARG A 370 3.54 -5.80 -7.50
C ARG A 370 4.69 -6.15 -8.44
N ASP A 371 5.31 -5.16 -9.07
CA ASP A 371 6.41 -5.38 -10.01
C ASP A 371 7.63 -6.01 -9.30
N LEU A 372 7.92 -5.58 -8.06
CA LEU A 372 8.95 -6.21 -7.23
C LEU A 372 8.59 -7.63 -6.80
N ALA A 373 7.31 -7.96 -6.59
CA ALA A 373 6.86 -9.30 -6.27
C ALA A 373 7.13 -10.26 -7.43
N ILE A 374 6.90 -9.82 -8.67
CA ILE A 374 7.25 -10.58 -9.87
C ILE A 374 8.76 -10.80 -9.93
N LYS A 375 9.57 -9.76 -9.70
CA LYS A 375 11.02 -9.90 -9.68
C LYS A 375 11.50 -10.79 -8.53
N ARG A 376 10.87 -10.70 -7.36
CA ARG A 376 11.17 -11.56 -6.22
C ARG A 376 10.86 -13.01 -6.54
N ALA A 377 9.70 -13.31 -7.12
CA ALA A 377 9.34 -14.66 -7.56
C ALA A 377 10.34 -15.23 -8.58
N GLN A 378 10.83 -14.38 -9.50
CA GLN A 378 11.88 -14.76 -10.45
C GLN A 378 13.19 -15.15 -9.75
N ILE A 379 13.64 -14.35 -8.78
CA ILE A 379 14.87 -14.62 -7.99
C ILE A 379 14.68 -15.85 -7.10
N GLU A 380 13.49 -16.03 -6.54
CA GLU A 380 13.17 -17.18 -5.68
C GLU A 380 13.01 -18.48 -6.47
N GLY A 381 12.66 -18.38 -7.76
CA GLY A 381 12.36 -19.53 -8.62
C GLY A 381 10.97 -20.11 -8.35
N CYS A 382 10.00 -19.28 -7.98
CA CYS A 382 8.66 -19.71 -7.57
C CYS A 382 7.55 -19.01 -8.40
N PRO A 383 6.33 -19.54 -8.42
CA PRO A 383 5.21 -18.85 -9.05
C PRO A 383 4.82 -17.58 -8.29
N VAL A 384 4.29 -16.61 -9.05
CA VAL A 384 3.56 -15.45 -8.53
C VAL A 384 2.15 -15.44 -9.09
N LEU A 385 1.18 -15.22 -8.21
CA LEU A 385 -0.23 -15.12 -8.55
C LEU A 385 -0.70 -13.68 -8.33
N LEU A 386 -1.09 -13.01 -9.41
CA LEU A 386 -1.66 -11.67 -9.42
C LEU A 386 -3.18 -11.80 -9.48
N GLY A 387 -3.86 -11.43 -8.41
CA GLY A 387 -5.29 -11.62 -8.29
C GLY A 387 -6.07 -10.33 -8.49
N SER A 388 -7.09 -10.34 -9.34
CA SER A 388 -8.01 -9.21 -9.42
C SER A 388 -9.34 -9.51 -10.12
N ALA A 389 -10.39 -8.76 -9.78
CA ALA A 389 -11.59 -8.68 -10.62
C ALA A 389 -11.42 -7.70 -11.79
N THR A 390 -10.63 -6.64 -11.58
CA THR A 390 -10.40 -5.56 -12.54
C THR A 390 -8.89 -5.33 -12.67
N PRO A 391 -8.17 -6.23 -13.38
CA PRO A 391 -6.72 -6.15 -13.53
C PRO A 391 -6.24 -4.77 -13.99
N SER A 392 -5.00 -4.43 -13.69
CA SER A 392 -4.34 -3.28 -14.30
C SER A 392 -4.18 -3.54 -15.80
N LEU A 393 -4.24 -2.49 -16.62
CA LEU A 393 -4.04 -2.65 -18.07
C LEU A 393 -2.63 -3.16 -18.41
N GLU A 394 -1.64 -2.90 -17.55
CA GLU A 394 -0.31 -3.51 -17.63
C GLU A 394 -0.35 -5.03 -17.47
N SER A 395 -1.00 -5.54 -16.42
CA SER A 395 -1.11 -6.97 -16.18
C SER A 395 -1.96 -7.66 -17.26
N TRP A 396 -3.04 -7.02 -17.70
CA TRP A 396 -3.90 -7.53 -18.77
C TRP A 396 -3.17 -7.63 -20.11
N GLN A 397 -2.44 -6.59 -20.52
CA GLN A 397 -1.67 -6.63 -21.77
C GLN A 397 -0.52 -7.65 -21.70
N ALA A 398 0.11 -7.82 -20.54
CA ALA A 398 1.11 -8.86 -20.33
C ALA A 398 0.50 -10.27 -20.48
N ALA A 399 -0.70 -10.50 -19.95
CA ALA A 399 -1.43 -11.75 -20.15
C ALA A 399 -1.85 -11.96 -21.61
N LYS A 400 -2.41 -10.93 -22.27
CA LYS A 400 -2.79 -10.98 -23.69
C LYS A 400 -1.62 -11.28 -24.62
N SER A 401 -0.42 -10.79 -24.28
CA SER A 401 0.83 -11.04 -25.02
C SER A 401 1.51 -12.37 -24.67
N GLY A 402 0.91 -13.20 -23.81
CA GLY A 402 1.45 -14.50 -23.40
C GLY A 402 2.61 -14.43 -22.39
N LYS A 403 2.96 -13.23 -21.88
CA LYS A 403 3.98 -13.09 -20.84
C LYS A 403 3.49 -13.60 -19.48
N TYR A 404 2.20 -13.42 -19.20
CA TYR A 404 1.53 -13.98 -18.02
C TYR A 404 0.53 -15.04 -18.47
N GLN A 405 0.36 -16.08 -17.67
CA GLN A 405 -0.70 -17.06 -17.87
C GLN A 405 -2.01 -16.51 -17.29
N LEU A 406 -3.05 -16.41 -18.12
CA LEU A 406 -4.36 -15.94 -17.68
C LEU A 406 -5.19 -17.10 -17.13
N LEU A 407 -5.66 -16.98 -15.89
CA LEU A 407 -6.57 -17.90 -15.22
C LEU A 407 -7.89 -17.16 -14.98
N ARG A 408 -9.02 -17.72 -15.41
CA ARG A 408 -10.32 -17.05 -15.36
C ARG A 408 -11.27 -17.75 -14.40
N LEU A 409 -11.94 -16.97 -13.56
CA LEU A 409 -13.08 -17.41 -12.75
C LEU A 409 -14.31 -16.58 -13.18
N ARG A 410 -15.16 -17.16 -14.03
CA ARG A 410 -16.33 -16.48 -14.62
C ARG A 410 -17.56 -16.64 -13.74
N GLU A 411 -17.66 -17.75 -13.04
CA GLU A 411 -18.84 -18.07 -12.25
C GLU A 411 -18.77 -17.45 -10.85
N ARG A 412 -19.91 -16.92 -10.38
CA ARG A 412 -20.12 -16.59 -8.98
C ARG A 412 -20.70 -17.81 -8.26
N PRO A 413 -20.49 -17.94 -6.94
CA PRO A 413 -21.23 -18.89 -6.13
C PRO A 413 -22.74 -18.75 -6.37
N VAL A 414 -23.44 -19.89 -6.39
CA VAL A 414 -24.87 -20.00 -6.68
C VAL A 414 -25.69 -19.05 -5.79
N GLY A 415 -26.54 -18.20 -6.39
CA GLY A 415 -27.53 -17.37 -5.67
C GLY A 415 -27.25 -15.87 -5.57
N VAL A 416 -26.19 -15.32 -6.18
CA VAL A 416 -25.89 -13.87 -6.15
C VAL A 416 -26.22 -13.21 -7.49
N SER A 417 -27.35 -12.48 -7.55
CA SER A 417 -27.73 -11.69 -8.74
C SER A 417 -26.96 -10.37 -8.82
N LEU A 418 -26.80 -9.83 -10.05
CA LEU A 418 -26.28 -8.48 -10.23
C LEU A 418 -27.30 -7.46 -9.71
N PRO A 419 -26.85 -6.37 -9.05
CA PRO A 419 -27.77 -5.33 -8.64
C PRO A 419 -28.40 -4.65 -9.86
N ARG A 420 -29.60 -4.10 -9.67
CA ARG A 420 -30.23 -3.25 -10.70
C ARG A 420 -29.45 -1.95 -10.78
N VAL A 421 -28.91 -1.66 -11.94
CA VAL A 421 -28.15 -0.45 -12.22
C VAL A 421 -29.01 0.56 -12.97
N GLU A 422 -28.97 1.82 -12.54
CA GLU A 422 -29.61 2.95 -13.21
C GLU A 422 -28.58 4.06 -13.45
N ILE A 423 -28.49 4.55 -14.69
CA ILE A 423 -27.66 5.71 -15.05
C ILE A 423 -28.57 6.94 -15.10
N VAL A 424 -28.18 7.97 -14.36
CA VAL A 424 -28.88 9.25 -14.35
C VAL A 424 -28.02 10.28 -15.07
N ASP A 425 -28.54 10.78 -16.18
CA ASP A 425 -27.90 11.86 -16.93
C ASP A 425 -28.11 13.21 -16.23
N LEU A 426 -27.03 13.75 -15.67
CA LEU A 426 -27.03 15.05 -15.01
C LEU A 426 -27.22 16.22 -15.98
N ARG A 427 -27.02 16.03 -17.29
CA ARG A 427 -27.32 17.05 -18.32
C ARG A 427 -28.83 17.34 -18.34
N ASP A 428 -29.66 16.31 -18.24
CA ASP A 428 -31.11 16.46 -18.26
C ASP A 428 -31.62 17.07 -16.96
N ALA A 429 -31.10 16.62 -15.81
CA ALA A 429 -31.37 17.25 -14.52
C ALA A 429 -30.99 18.75 -14.56
N TYR A 430 -29.81 19.08 -15.09
CA TYR A 430 -29.37 20.47 -15.23
C TYR A 430 -30.28 21.30 -16.15
N ARG A 431 -30.72 20.76 -17.29
CA ARG A 431 -31.60 21.48 -18.24
C ARG A 431 -32.93 21.88 -17.60
N GLN A 432 -33.46 21.05 -16.71
CA GLN A 432 -34.73 21.29 -16.02
C GLN A 432 -34.61 22.38 -14.95
N VAL A 433 -33.59 22.30 -14.08
CA VAL A 433 -33.50 23.20 -12.91
C VAL A 433 -32.58 24.41 -13.13
N ARG A 434 -31.76 24.40 -14.19
CA ARG A 434 -30.75 25.42 -14.54
C ARG A 434 -29.82 25.81 -13.38
N ARG A 435 -29.62 24.91 -12.43
CA ARG A 435 -28.74 25.05 -11.25
C ARG A 435 -27.99 23.76 -10.98
N LYS A 436 -27.01 23.83 -10.07
CA LYS A 436 -26.24 22.65 -9.63
C LYS A 436 -27.20 21.62 -9.01
N VAL A 437 -27.10 20.37 -9.44
CA VAL A 437 -27.85 19.23 -8.89
C VAL A 437 -26.84 18.29 -8.24
N ILE A 438 -26.96 18.07 -6.93
CA ILE A 438 -26.11 17.14 -6.15
C ILE A 438 -26.77 15.76 -6.11
N LEU A 439 -28.06 15.72 -5.80
CA LEU A 439 -28.90 14.53 -5.80
C LEU A 439 -29.99 14.72 -6.85
N ALA A 440 -29.92 13.98 -7.94
CA ALA A 440 -30.98 13.94 -8.93
C ALA A 440 -32.22 13.23 -8.36
N PRO A 441 -33.42 13.56 -8.86
CA PRO A 441 -34.68 12.99 -8.35
C PRO A 441 -34.69 11.46 -8.17
N PRO A 442 -34.16 10.64 -9.11
CA PRO A 442 -34.13 9.19 -8.94
C PRO A 442 -33.32 8.72 -7.73
N LEU A 443 -32.17 9.37 -7.46
CA LEU A 443 -31.35 9.04 -6.29
C LEU A 443 -32.03 9.46 -5.00
N MET A 444 -32.66 10.64 -4.97
CA MET A 444 -33.41 11.10 -3.79
C MET A 444 -34.55 10.14 -3.46
N GLN A 445 -35.33 9.73 -4.46
CA GLN A 445 -36.42 8.78 -4.27
C GLN A 445 -35.90 7.44 -3.71
N ALA A 446 -34.82 6.91 -4.30
CA ALA A 446 -34.23 5.66 -3.84
C ALA A 446 -33.71 5.75 -2.40
N LEU A 447 -33.11 6.88 -2.00
CA LEU A 447 -32.69 7.12 -0.63
C LEU A 447 -33.88 7.10 0.33
N THR A 448 -34.95 7.83 0.01
CA THR A 448 -36.18 7.86 0.82
C THR A 448 -36.76 6.46 1.01
N GLU A 449 -36.88 5.69 -0.08
CA GLU A 449 -37.40 4.32 -0.04
C GLU A 449 -36.50 3.38 0.79
N THR A 450 -35.18 3.55 0.70
CA THR A 450 -34.19 2.73 1.44
C THR A 450 -34.26 3.02 2.93
N LEU A 451 -34.30 4.30 3.32
CA LEU A 451 -34.47 4.71 4.71
C LEU A 451 -35.82 4.24 5.28
N ALA A 452 -36.90 4.32 4.50
CA ALA A 452 -38.22 3.86 4.92
C ALA A 452 -38.27 2.35 5.21
N ARG A 453 -37.38 1.55 4.60
CA ARG A 453 -37.22 0.11 4.87
C ARG A 453 -36.25 -0.19 6.02
N GLY A 454 -35.67 0.83 6.65
CA GLY A 454 -34.62 0.65 7.67
C GLY A 454 -33.34 0.04 7.10
N GLU A 455 -33.09 0.24 5.80
CA GLU A 455 -31.90 -0.25 5.10
C GLU A 455 -30.85 0.86 5.01
N GLN A 456 -29.62 0.48 4.70
CA GLN A 456 -28.48 1.40 4.61
C GLN A 456 -28.19 1.79 3.16
N ALA A 457 -27.71 3.02 2.97
CA ALA A 457 -27.24 3.53 1.69
C ALA A 457 -25.77 3.96 1.75
N LEU A 458 -25.05 3.76 0.65
CA LEU A 458 -23.68 4.26 0.47
C LEU A 458 -23.66 5.30 -0.65
N LEU A 459 -23.24 6.53 -0.34
CA LEU A 459 -23.01 7.60 -1.30
C LEU A 459 -21.52 7.79 -1.55
N LEU A 460 -21.11 7.46 -2.77
CA LEU A 460 -19.73 7.56 -3.23
C LEU A 460 -19.48 8.89 -3.93
N LEU A 461 -18.42 9.57 -3.49
CA LEU A 461 -17.81 10.69 -4.18
C LEU A 461 -16.48 10.25 -4.79
N ASN A 462 -16.35 10.36 -6.11
CA ASN A 462 -15.14 10.02 -6.85
C ASN A 462 -14.11 11.17 -6.79
N ARG A 463 -13.78 11.60 -5.58
CA ARG A 463 -12.90 12.75 -5.31
C ARG A 463 -11.48 12.26 -5.01
N ARG A 464 -10.52 12.61 -5.88
CA ARG A 464 -9.08 12.58 -5.58
C ARG A 464 -8.47 13.96 -5.87
N GLY A 465 -7.92 14.60 -4.85
CA GLY A 465 -7.19 15.87 -4.98
C GLY A 465 -8.07 17.11 -5.11
N TYR A 466 -7.40 18.27 -5.13
CA TYR A 466 -7.97 19.60 -5.36
C TYR A 466 -7.76 20.01 -6.82
N GLU A 467 -8.40 19.34 -7.79
CA GLU A 467 -8.24 19.72 -9.20
C GLU A 467 -9.53 20.34 -9.77
N ASN A 468 -9.43 21.63 -10.12
CA ASN A 468 -10.49 22.39 -10.77
C ASN A 468 -10.44 22.13 -12.28
N PHE A 469 -11.08 21.07 -12.77
CA PHE A 469 -11.33 20.97 -14.22
C PHE A 469 -12.59 21.76 -14.60
N TRP A 470 -12.61 22.28 -15.83
CA TRP A 470 -13.76 22.98 -16.38
C TRP A 470 -14.58 22.04 -17.26
N MET A 471 -15.88 22.01 -17.01
CA MET A 471 -16.85 21.24 -17.77
C MET A 471 -18.08 22.08 -18.07
N CYS A 472 -18.65 21.91 -19.26
CA CYS A 472 -19.95 22.45 -19.59
C CYS A 472 -21.04 21.59 -18.97
N ARG A 473 -21.89 22.15 -18.10
CA ARG A 473 -23.00 21.41 -17.47
C ARG A 473 -24.16 21.10 -18.42
N ALA A 474 -24.24 21.80 -19.55
CA ALA A 474 -25.31 21.62 -20.53
C ALA A 474 -25.06 20.42 -21.48
N CYS A 475 -23.81 20.22 -21.92
CA CYS A 475 -23.44 19.13 -22.83
C CYS A 475 -22.52 18.07 -22.19
N GLY A 476 -21.97 18.34 -21.00
CA GLY A 476 -21.10 17.42 -20.27
C GLY A 476 -19.65 17.36 -20.75
N LYS A 477 -19.27 18.10 -21.80
CA LYS A 477 -17.92 18.08 -22.36
C LYS A 477 -16.94 18.95 -21.56
N THR A 478 -15.68 18.51 -21.51
CA THR A 478 -14.55 19.26 -20.93
C THR A 478 -13.69 19.90 -22.00
N LEU A 479 -12.93 20.90 -21.60
CA LEU A 479 -11.89 21.49 -22.42
C LEU A 479 -10.66 20.55 -22.38
N GLY A 480 -10.43 19.84 -23.48
CA GLY A 480 -9.36 18.85 -23.61
C GLY A 480 -8.07 19.42 -24.22
N CYS A 481 -6.94 18.77 -23.94
CA CYS A 481 -5.66 19.06 -24.58
C CYS A 481 -5.59 18.43 -25.98
N PRO A 482 -5.26 19.21 -27.04
CA PRO A 482 -5.17 18.68 -28.41
C PRO A 482 -4.00 17.71 -28.63
N HIS A 483 -3.06 17.62 -27.69
CA HIS A 483 -1.86 16.80 -27.82
C HIS A 483 -1.83 15.56 -26.92
N CYS A 484 -2.64 15.54 -25.86
CA CYS A 484 -2.53 14.52 -24.80
C CYS A 484 -3.82 13.74 -24.56
N ALA A 485 -4.95 14.14 -25.15
CA ALA A 485 -6.27 13.55 -24.93
C ALA A 485 -6.67 13.47 -23.44
N ILE A 486 -6.24 14.46 -22.64
CA ILE A 486 -6.63 14.65 -21.24
C ILE A 486 -7.34 15.99 -21.05
N SER A 487 -8.10 16.14 -19.98
CA SER A 487 -8.71 17.42 -19.60
C SER A 487 -7.65 18.46 -19.20
N LEU A 488 -7.88 19.73 -19.54
CA LEU A 488 -7.05 20.85 -19.11
C LEU A 488 -7.41 21.29 -17.69
N THR A 489 -6.40 21.65 -16.90
CA THR A 489 -6.56 22.14 -15.53
C THR A 489 -6.73 23.65 -15.55
N TYR A 490 -7.72 24.17 -14.81
CA TYR A 490 -7.95 25.61 -14.72
C TYR A 490 -7.18 26.25 -13.56
N HIS A 491 -6.36 27.23 -13.91
CA HIS A 491 -5.56 28.04 -12.99
C HIS A 491 -6.25 29.39 -12.76
N ARG A 492 -6.92 29.53 -11.60
CA ARG A 492 -7.71 30.72 -11.24
C ARG A 492 -6.89 32.01 -11.22
N GLY A 493 -5.67 31.96 -10.68
CA GLY A 493 -4.81 33.14 -10.54
C GLY A 493 -4.42 33.78 -11.88
N ASP A 494 -4.21 32.93 -12.89
CA ASP A 494 -3.71 33.36 -14.21
C ASP A 494 -4.82 33.43 -15.27
N TYR A 495 -6.05 33.06 -14.92
CA TYR A 495 -7.18 32.86 -15.84
C TYR A 495 -6.78 32.03 -17.08
N ARG A 496 -6.08 30.92 -16.87
CA ARG A 496 -5.57 30.04 -17.94
C ARG A 496 -5.94 28.58 -17.74
N LEU A 497 -6.08 27.87 -18.84
CA LEU A 497 -6.17 26.41 -18.89
C LEU A 497 -4.79 25.87 -19.26
N ARG A 498 -4.26 24.93 -18.48
CA ARG A 498 -2.93 24.34 -18.68
C ARG A 498 -3.01 22.81 -18.71
N CYS A 499 -2.25 22.22 -19.62
CA CYS A 499 -1.96 20.79 -19.61
C CYS A 499 -0.67 20.54 -18.83
N HIS A 500 -0.75 19.90 -17.67
CA HIS A 500 0.43 19.56 -16.86
C HIS A 500 1.29 18.43 -17.44
N LEU A 501 0.91 17.87 -18.60
CA LEU A 501 1.65 16.80 -19.23
C LEU A 501 2.53 17.27 -20.40
N CYS A 502 2.01 18.16 -21.25
CA CYS A 502 2.75 18.71 -22.39
C CYS A 502 3.01 20.22 -22.31
N GLY A 503 2.43 20.92 -21.34
CA GLY A 503 2.57 22.37 -21.19
C GLY A 503 1.69 23.21 -22.11
N HIS A 504 0.76 22.60 -22.84
CA HIS A 504 -0.20 23.34 -23.67
C HIS A 504 -1.03 24.30 -22.80
N GLU A 505 -1.11 25.56 -23.22
CA GLU A 505 -1.91 26.58 -22.54
C GLU A 505 -2.92 27.22 -23.49
N THR A 506 -4.09 27.55 -22.96
CA THR A 506 -5.10 28.34 -23.66
C THR A 506 -5.93 29.16 -22.68
N VAL A 507 -6.63 30.17 -23.18
CA VAL A 507 -7.60 30.94 -22.37
C VAL A 507 -8.91 30.16 -22.28
N PRO A 508 -9.60 30.18 -21.11
CA PRO A 508 -10.95 29.64 -21.03
C PRO A 508 -11.90 30.41 -21.96
N PRO A 509 -12.67 29.73 -22.83
CA PRO A 509 -13.62 30.40 -23.69
C PRO A 509 -14.82 30.91 -22.89
N GLU A 510 -15.48 31.98 -23.36
CA GLU A 510 -16.65 32.57 -22.70
C GLU A 510 -17.89 31.66 -22.82
N ALA A 511 -18.03 30.98 -23.97
CA ALA A 511 -19.08 30.00 -24.24
C ALA A 511 -18.48 28.62 -24.52
N CYS A 512 -19.25 27.58 -24.26
CA CYS A 512 -18.84 26.21 -24.58
C CYS A 512 -18.63 26.06 -26.10
N PRO A 513 -17.44 25.62 -26.57
CA PRO A 513 -17.15 25.49 -28.00
C PRO A 513 -18.01 24.41 -28.68
N ASP A 514 -18.59 23.48 -27.91
CA ASP A 514 -19.39 22.38 -28.43
C ASP A 514 -20.90 22.66 -28.52
N CYS A 515 -21.43 23.52 -27.66
CA CYS A 515 -22.89 23.74 -27.58
C CYS A 515 -23.31 25.21 -27.40
N GLY A 516 -22.35 26.14 -27.33
CA GLY A 516 -22.62 27.57 -27.18
C GLY A 516 -23.16 28.01 -25.83
N ALA A 517 -23.28 27.13 -24.84
CA ALA A 517 -23.80 27.50 -23.52
C ALA A 517 -22.74 28.25 -22.66
N ASP A 518 -23.17 29.29 -21.96
CA ASP A 518 -22.31 30.15 -21.11
C ASP A 518 -21.84 29.51 -19.80
N HIS A 519 -22.16 28.23 -19.57
CA HIS A 519 -22.06 27.60 -18.25
C HIS A 519 -20.86 26.65 -18.16
N LEU A 520 -19.66 27.23 -18.30
CA LEU A 520 -18.39 26.61 -17.96
C LEU A 520 -18.02 26.97 -16.51
N ARG A 521 -18.03 25.97 -15.62
CA ARG A 521 -17.69 26.15 -14.20
C ARG A 521 -16.85 24.99 -13.71
N GLY A 522 -16.12 25.23 -12.62
CA GLY A 522 -15.50 24.14 -11.85
C GLY A 522 -16.56 23.16 -11.35
N VAL A 523 -16.32 21.87 -11.55
CA VAL A 523 -17.19 20.79 -11.07
C VAL A 523 -16.49 20.06 -9.93
N GLY A 524 -17.23 19.79 -8.86
CA GLY A 524 -16.69 19.25 -7.62
C GLY A 524 -17.65 19.49 -6.46
N GLU A 525 -18.26 18.42 -5.99
CA GLU A 525 -19.07 18.35 -4.79
C GLU A 525 -18.13 17.87 -3.66
N GLY A 526 -18.07 18.62 -2.57
CA GLY A 526 -17.36 18.18 -1.36
C GLY A 526 -18.16 17.12 -0.62
N THR A 527 -17.48 16.22 0.09
CA THR A 527 -18.12 15.27 1.02
C THR A 527 -18.96 16.02 2.07
N GLU A 528 -18.45 17.16 2.54
CA GLU A 528 -19.15 18.10 3.44
C GLU A 528 -20.42 18.70 2.80
N GLN A 529 -20.36 19.13 1.54
CA GLN A 529 -21.53 19.67 0.84
C GLN A 529 -22.63 18.61 0.66
N VAL A 530 -22.24 17.36 0.42
CA VAL A 530 -23.19 16.25 0.33
C VAL A 530 -23.81 15.95 1.71
N GLU A 531 -22.98 15.90 2.76
CA GLU A 531 -23.44 15.71 4.14
C GLU A 531 -24.41 16.82 4.59
N GLU A 532 -24.08 18.09 4.37
CA GLU A 532 -24.96 19.23 4.68
C GLU A 532 -26.29 19.12 3.94
N HIS A 533 -26.27 18.76 2.66
CA HIS A 533 -27.48 18.62 1.86
C HIS A 533 -28.34 17.43 2.32
N LEU A 534 -27.72 16.31 2.71
CA LEU A 534 -28.42 15.16 3.26
C LEU A 534 -29.03 15.46 4.62
N ASN A 535 -28.34 16.18 5.51
CA ASN A 535 -28.87 16.61 6.80
C ASN A 535 -30.10 17.51 6.66
N GLN A 536 -30.15 18.34 5.60
CA GLN A 536 -31.33 19.16 5.29
C GLN A 536 -32.52 18.32 4.80
N LEU A 537 -32.27 17.29 3.99
CA LEU A 537 -33.32 16.47 3.39
C LEU A 537 -33.83 15.36 4.33
N PHE A 538 -32.93 14.79 5.15
CA PHE A 538 -33.19 13.65 6.02
C PHE A 538 -32.68 13.93 7.45
N PRO A 539 -33.29 14.88 8.18
CA PRO A 539 -32.82 15.30 9.51
C PRO A 539 -32.87 14.19 10.57
N GLY A 540 -33.63 13.12 10.34
CA GLY A 540 -33.70 11.95 11.22
C GLY A 540 -32.74 10.81 10.86
N ALA A 541 -32.01 10.89 9.75
CA ALA A 541 -31.10 9.83 9.33
C ALA A 541 -29.73 9.97 10.01
N ARG A 542 -29.15 8.83 10.43
CA ARG A 542 -27.80 8.77 11.02
C ARG A 542 -26.78 8.71 9.88
N ILE A 543 -26.17 9.86 9.59
CA ILE A 543 -25.22 10.02 8.48
C ILE A 543 -23.81 9.92 9.03
N LEU A 544 -22.97 9.10 8.40
CA LEU A 544 -21.56 8.96 8.71
C LEU A 544 -20.71 9.38 7.50
N ARG A 545 -19.92 10.44 7.66
CA ARG A 545 -18.91 10.84 6.68
C ARG A 545 -17.57 10.16 6.98
N LEU A 546 -17.04 9.42 6.01
CA LEU A 546 -15.70 8.82 6.06
C LEU A 546 -14.85 9.33 4.89
N ASP A 547 -13.91 10.21 5.22
CA ASP A 547 -12.89 10.75 4.33
C ASP A 547 -11.54 10.95 5.05
N ARG A 548 -10.51 11.33 4.28
CA ARG A 548 -9.14 11.46 4.79
C ARG A 548 -9.01 12.45 5.96
N ASP A 549 -9.87 13.46 6.03
CA ASP A 549 -9.81 14.49 7.07
C ASP A 549 -10.50 14.05 8.37
N THR A 550 -11.60 13.31 8.27
CA THR A 550 -12.33 12.74 9.41
C THR A 550 -11.64 11.53 10.04
N THR A 551 -10.76 10.83 9.30
CA THR A 551 -10.04 9.62 9.77
C THR A 551 -8.64 9.89 10.34
N ARG A 552 -8.28 11.15 10.60
CA ARG A 552 -6.92 11.50 11.11
C ARG A 552 -6.63 11.02 12.53
N ARG A 553 -7.66 10.77 13.35
CA ARG A 553 -7.49 10.23 14.71
C ARG A 553 -7.36 8.71 14.65
N ARG A 554 -6.35 8.16 15.32
CA ARG A 554 -6.11 6.71 15.39
C ARG A 554 -7.34 6.02 15.99
N GLY A 555 -7.90 5.02 15.30
CA GLY A 555 -9.10 4.29 15.74
C GLY A 555 -10.44 4.86 15.26
N SER A 556 -10.51 6.09 14.73
CA SER A 556 -11.80 6.69 14.35
C SER A 556 -12.39 6.06 13.08
N PHE A 557 -11.53 5.59 12.18
CA PHE A 557 -11.96 4.87 10.99
C PHE A 557 -12.53 3.49 11.33
N GLU A 558 -11.83 2.70 12.15
CA GLU A 558 -12.32 1.38 12.58
C GLU A 558 -13.63 1.48 13.38
N ALA A 559 -13.75 2.46 14.27
CA ALA A 559 -14.98 2.71 15.03
C ALA A 559 -16.16 3.07 14.11
N GLY A 560 -15.95 3.95 13.14
CA GLY A 560 -16.99 4.33 12.17
C GLY A 560 -17.43 3.15 11.30
N LEU A 561 -16.48 2.29 10.91
CA LEU A 561 -16.79 1.08 10.15
C LEU A 561 -17.59 0.07 10.98
N LEU A 562 -17.21 -0.16 12.24
CA LEU A 562 -17.94 -1.04 13.15
C LEU A 562 -19.38 -0.56 13.36
N ALA A 563 -19.58 0.75 13.54
CA ALA A 563 -20.93 1.35 13.64
C ALA A 563 -21.75 1.13 12.36
N ALA A 564 -21.12 1.20 11.19
CA ALA A 564 -21.80 0.90 9.94
C ALA A 564 -22.13 -0.60 9.81
N GLU A 565 -21.24 -1.50 10.24
CA GLU A 565 -21.46 -2.94 10.23
C GLU A 565 -22.55 -3.37 11.24
N SER A 566 -22.66 -2.69 12.38
CA SER A 566 -23.70 -2.95 13.40
C SER A 566 -25.08 -2.38 13.04
N GLY A 567 -25.19 -1.60 11.97
CA GLY A 567 -26.44 -0.95 11.56
C GLY A 567 -26.77 0.34 12.32
N GLU A 568 -25.77 0.93 12.99
CA GLU A 568 -25.91 2.21 13.71
C GLU A 568 -25.89 3.44 12.78
N VAL A 569 -25.61 3.22 11.49
CA VAL A 569 -25.50 4.26 10.45
C VAL A 569 -26.49 3.95 9.33
N ASP A 570 -27.26 4.94 8.88
CA ASP A 570 -28.24 4.79 7.81
C ASP A 570 -27.64 5.18 6.45
N ILE A 571 -26.83 6.25 6.40
CA ILE A 571 -26.18 6.71 5.17
C ILE A 571 -24.68 6.87 5.40
N LEU A 572 -23.89 6.12 4.64
CA LEU A 572 -22.45 6.31 4.55
C LEU A 572 -22.14 7.28 3.41
N VAL A 573 -21.38 8.34 3.69
CA VAL A 573 -20.88 9.28 2.68
C VAL A 573 -19.37 9.21 2.66
N GLY A 574 -18.78 8.98 1.50
CA GLY A 574 -17.32 8.99 1.44
C GLY A 574 -16.74 8.73 0.08
N THR A 575 -15.42 8.56 0.09
CA THR A 575 -14.62 8.37 -1.11
C THR A 575 -14.27 6.90 -1.30
N GLN A 576 -13.24 6.62 -2.10
CA GLN A 576 -12.79 5.29 -2.47
C GLN A 576 -12.50 4.34 -1.29
N MET A 577 -12.29 4.86 -0.08
CA MET A 577 -12.07 4.05 1.13
C MET A 577 -13.29 3.19 1.49
N LEU A 578 -14.51 3.67 1.24
CA LEU A 578 -15.75 2.93 1.53
C LEU A 578 -16.04 1.82 0.50
N ALA A 579 -15.40 1.86 -0.66
CA ALA A 579 -15.62 0.88 -1.73
C ALA A 579 -14.85 -0.44 -1.51
N LYS A 580 -13.83 -0.44 -0.64
CA LYS A 580 -12.83 -1.50 -0.52
C LYS A 580 -12.99 -2.28 0.79
N GLY A 581 -12.73 -3.59 0.77
CA GLY A 581 -12.45 -4.40 1.98
C GLY A 581 -13.61 -4.68 2.94
N HIS A 582 -14.72 -3.94 2.89
CA HIS A 582 -15.75 -3.98 3.93
C HIS A 582 -17.10 -4.50 3.44
N THR A 583 -17.87 -5.13 4.32
CA THR A 583 -19.19 -5.69 3.99
C THR A 583 -20.26 -4.98 4.82
N PHE A 584 -21.20 -4.37 4.10
CA PHE A 584 -22.45 -3.70 4.52
C PHE A 584 -23.65 -4.58 4.89
N PRO A 585 -23.85 -5.05 6.13
CA PRO A 585 -25.14 -5.38 6.73
C PRO A 585 -26.42 -5.07 5.92
N GLY A 586 -26.90 -3.87 6.14
CA GLY A 586 -28.10 -3.35 5.52
C GLY A 586 -27.87 -2.68 4.17
N LEU A 587 -26.71 -2.82 3.52
CA LEU A 587 -26.41 -2.04 2.31
C LEU A 587 -27.20 -2.55 1.09
N THR A 588 -28.29 -1.86 0.77
CA THR A 588 -29.15 -2.20 -0.40
C THR A 588 -29.11 -1.14 -1.49
N LEU A 589 -28.68 0.09 -1.19
CA LEU A 589 -28.53 1.17 -2.16
C LEU A 589 -27.10 1.70 -2.22
N VAL A 590 -26.59 1.85 -3.44
CA VAL A 590 -25.34 2.56 -3.68
C VAL A 590 -25.56 3.69 -4.68
N GLY A 591 -25.29 4.93 -4.26
CA GLY A 591 -25.40 6.12 -5.10
C GLY A 591 -24.03 6.69 -5.44
N VAL A 592 -23.71 6.83 -6.72
CA VAL A 592 -22.53 7.59 -7.16
C VAL A 592 -22.98 9.01 -7.44
N ILE A 593 -22.47 9.96 -6.65
CA ILE A 593 -22.89 11.37 -6.71
C ILE A 593 -22.50 12.02 -8.03
N ASN A 594 -21.28 11.75 -8.50
CA ASN A 594 -20.78 12.30 -9.74
C ASN A 594 -19.61 11.44 -10.25
N ALA A 595 -19.86 10.59 -11.26
CA ALA A 595 -18.83 9.72 -11.82
C ALA A 595 -17.75 10.49 -12.59
N ASP A 596 -18.09 11.67 -13.13
CA ASP A 596 -17.22 12.50 -13.97
C ASP A 596 -16.00 13.06 -13.23
N GLN A 597 -16.08 13.18 -11.90
CA GLN A 597 -14.98 13.69 -11.08
C GLN A 597 -13.70 12.88 -11.26
N GLY A 598 -13.81 11.55 -11.46
CA GLY A 598 -12.65 10.70 -11.73
C GLY A 598 -12.27 10.61 -13.20
N LEU A 599 -13.22 10.73 -14.14
CA LEU A 599 -12.95 10.65 -15.58
C LEU A 599 -12.16 11.85 -16.10
N LYS A 600 -12.38 13.02 -15.50
CA LYS A 600 -11.91 14.31 -16.02
C LYS A 600 -10.69 14.85 -15.28
N VAL A 601 -10.05 13.99 -14.48
CA VAL A 601 -8.73 14.26 -13.91
C VAL A 601 -7.71 14.32 -15.05
N ALA A 602 -6.73 15.22 -14.95
CA ALA A 602 -5.65 15.37 -15.93
C ALA A 602 -4.59 14.24 -15.83
N ASP A 603 -5.04 12.99 -15.80
CA ASP A 603 -4.24 11.78 -15.69
C ASP A 603 -4.70 10.78 -16.76
N PHE A 604 -3.77 10.21 -17.53
CA PHE A 604 -4.11 9.23 -18.58
C PHE A 604 -4.72 7.93 -18.02
N ARG A 605 -4.60 7.68 -16.70
CA ARG A 605 -5.24 6.54 -16.01
C ARG A 605 -6.62 6.86 -15.43
N ALA A 606 -7.16 8.04 -15.68
CA ALA A 606 -8.46 8.49 -15.17
C ALA A 606 -9.61 7.51 -15.51
N SER A 607 -9.71 7.10 -16.77
CA SER A 607 -10.71 6.13 -17.25
C SER A 607 -10.61 4.79 -16.55
N GLU A 608 -9.39 4.23 -16.46
CA GLU A 608 -9.10 2.94 -15.83
C GLU A 608 -9.45 2.93 -14.33
N ARG A 609 -9.01 3.95 -13.60
CA ARG A 609 -9.33 4.08 -12.17
C ARG A 609 -10.81 4.26 -11.91
N THR A 610 -11.47 5.03 -12.77
CA THR A 610 -12.92 5.24 -12.64
C THR A 610 -13.67 3.94 -12.93
N PHE A 611 -13.29 3.20 -13.97
CA PHE A 611 -13.84 1.87 -14.25
C PHE A 611 -13.68 0.93 -13.05
N GLN A 612 -12.47 0.83 -12.49
CA GLN A 612 -12.17 -0.04 -11.34
C GLN A 612 -13.02 0.34 -10.12
N LEU A 613 -13.09 1.63 -9.79
CA LEU A 613 -13.88 2.12 -8.66
C LEU A 613 -15.37 1.82 -8.86
N LEU A 614 -15.93 2.16 -10.01
CA LEU A 614 -17.35 1.97 -10.30
C LEU A 614 -17.73 0.48 -10.32
N THR A 615 -16.88 -0.38 -10.90
CA THR A 615 -17.09 -1.84 -10.91
C THR A 615 -17.08 -2.41 -9.50
N GLN A 616 -16.12 -1.97 -8.67
CA GLN A 616 -16.02 -2.40 -7.28
C GLN A 616 -17.26 -1.99 -6.48
N VAL A 617 -17.69 -0.74 -6.64
CA VAL A 617 -18.84 -0.15 -5.96
C VAL A 617 -20.15 -0.82 -6.39
N ALA A 618 -20.30 -1.07 -7.70
CA ALA A 618 -21.43 -1.83 -8.22
C ALA A 618 -21.45 -3.27 -7.68
N GLY A 619 -20.29 -3.88 -7.42
CA GLY A 619 -20.19 -5.20 -6.80
C GLY A 619 -20.57 -5.25 -5.31
N ARG A 620 -20.77 -4.11 -4.63
CA ARG A 620 -21.09 -4.05 -3.19
C ARG A 620 -22.59 -4.06 -2.89
N ALA A 621 -23.42 -3.67 -3.85
CA ALA A 621 -24.86 -3.58 -3.64
C ALA A 621 -25.52 -4.97 -3.74
N GLY A 622 -26.25 -5.36 -2.70
CA GLY A 622 -27.10 -6.56 -2.70
C GLY A 622 -26.54 -7.75 -1.93
N ARG A 623 -27.42 -8.73 -1.70
CA ARG A 623 -27.15 -9.99 -0.99
C ARG A 623 -27.84 -11.17 -1.69
N ALA A 624 -27.62 -12.39 -1.17
CA ALA A 624 -28.31 -13.60 -1.61
C ALA A 624 -29.84 -13.50 -1.46
N ASP A 625 -30.33 -12.70 -0.52
CA ASP A 625 -31.74 -12.56 -0.13
C ASP A 625 -32.38 -11.23 -0.58
N LYS A 626 -31.60 -10.19 -0.90
CA LYS A 626 -32.10 -8.86 -1.32
C LYS A 626 -31.33 -8.32 -2.52
N ALA A 627 -32.04 -7.97 -3.60
CA ALA A 627 -31.44 -7.35 -4.76
C ALA A 627 -30.98 -5.93 -4.44
N GLY A 628 -29.69 -5.65 -4.64
CA GLY A 628 -29.15 -4.29 -4.49
C GLY A 628 -29.55 -3.39 -5.65
N ARG A 629 -29.55 -2.07 -5.41
CA ARG A 629 -29.74 -1.03 -6.42
C ARG A 629 -28.50 -0.14 -6.47
N VAL A 630 -28.04 0.18 -7.68
CA VAL A 630 -26.94 1.11 -7.92
C VAL A 630 -27.44 2.24 -8.80
N ILE A 631 -27.31 3.48 -8.34
CA ILE A 631 -27.70 4.68 -9.10
C ILE A 631 -26.45 5.50 -9.36
N LEU A 632 -26.09 5.66 -10.63
CA LEU A 632 -24.90 6.39 -11.05
C LEU A 632 -25.30 7.68 -11.72
N GLN A 633 -24.91 8.81 -11.13
CA GLN A 633 -25.11 10.12 -11.72
C GLN A 633 -23.88 10.57 -12.51
N THR A 634 -24.08 11.02 -13.75
CA THR A 634 -22.99 11.47 -14.62
C THR A 634 -23.45 12.43 -15.71
N TYR A 635 -22.56 13.30 -16.18
CA TYR A 635 -22.69 14.11 -17.38
C TYR A 635 -22.19 13.42 -18.65
N SER A 636 -21.62 12.21 -18.53
CA SER A 636 -21.04 11.45 -19.65
C SER A 636 -21.54 9.99 -19.62
N PRO A 637 -22.87 9.77 -19.69
CA PRO A 637 -23.46 8.43 -19.55
C PRO A 637 -23.01 7.46 -20.65
N GLU A 638 -22.58 7.98 -21.81
CA GLU A 638 -22.08 7.18 -22.94
C GLU A 638 -20.59 6.82 -22.82
N HIS A 639 -19.86 7.28 -21.80
CA HIS A 639 -18.43 7.06 -21.69
C HIS A 639 -18.11 5.56 -21.51
N PRO A 640 -17.15 4.97 -22.26
CA PRO A 640 -16.86 3.52 -22.20
C PRO A 640 -16.57 3.01 -20.79
N ALA A 641 -15.79 3.75 -20.00
CA ALA A 641 -15.49 3.38 -18.61
C ALA A 641 -16.75 3.27 -17.71
N ILE A 642 -17.81 4.03 -17.98
CA ILE A 642 -19.07 3.95 -17.23
C ILE A 642 -19.89 2.77 -17.73
N VAL A 643 -20.11 2.69 -19.04
CA VAL A 643 -20.92 1.62 -19.67
C VAL A 643 -20.38 0.25 -19.30
N HIS A 644 -19.08 0.03 -19.47
CA HIS A 644 -18.45 -1.26 -19.19
C HIS A 644 -18.37 -1.55 -17.68
N ALA A 645 -18.16 -0.55 -16.81
CA ALA A 645 -18.10 -0.79 -15.36
C ALA A 645 -19.42 -1.31 -14.81
N LEU A 646 -20.53 -0.80 -15.34
CA LEU A 646 -21.88 -1.21 -14.94
C LEU A 646 -22.23 -2.61 -15.46
N ALA A 647 -21.76 -2.96 -16.65
CA ALA A 647 -21.83 -4.32 -17.18
C ALA A 647 -20.82 -5.29 -16.51
N GLN A 648 -19.93 -4.78 -15.65
CA GLN A 648 -18.76 -5.49 -15.11
C GLN A 648 -17.88 -6.12 -16.21
N ASP A 649 -17.84 -5.48 -17.37
CA ASP A 649 -17.17 -5.95 -18.57
C ASP A 649 -15.76 -5.35 -18.67
N PHE A 650 -14.82 -5.94 -17.95
CA PHE A 650 -13.42 -5.51 -17.99
C PHE A 650 -12.79 -5.69 -19.38
N GLU A 651 -13.12 -6.77 -20.09
CA GLU A 651 -12.51 -7.05 -21.39
C GLU A 651 -12.93 -6.01 -22.44
N GLY A 652 -14.22 -5.64 -22.48
CA GLY A 652 -14.72 -4.56 -23.32
C GLY A 652 -14.10 -3.21 -22.97
N PHE A 653 -13.99 -2.90 -21.67
CA PHE A 653 -13.28 -1.69 -21.22
C PHE A 653 -11.83 -1.67 -21.73
N ALA A 654 -11.07 -2.74 -21.50
CA ALA A 654 -9.68 -2.83 -21.93
C ALA A 654 -9.54 -2.73 -23.45
N ALA A 655 -10.45 -3.34 -24.22
CA ALA A 655 -10.49 -3.24 -25.67
C ALA A 655 -10.75 -1.81 -26.16
N SER A 656 -11.55 -1.03 -25.41
CA SER A 656 -11.82 0.38 -25.72
C SER A 656 -10.65 1.32 -25.38
N GLU A 657 -9.92 1.07 -24.30
CA GLU A 657 -8.90 1.99 -23.76
C GLU A 657 -7.49 1.72 -24.34
N LEU A 658 -7.12 0.46 -24.55
CA LEU A 658 -5.76 0.09 -24.99
C LEU A 658 -5.33 0.74 -26.32
N PRO A 659 -6.18 0.84 -27.37
CA PRO A 659 -5.79 1.51 -28.61
C PRO A 659 -5.39 2.98 -28.41
N PHE A 660 -6.06 3.70 -27.50
CA PHE A 660 -5.69 5.09 -27.16
C PHE A 660 -4.34 5.15 -26.44
N ARG A 661 -4.09 4.22 -25.50
CA ARG A 661 -2.79 4.12 -24.80
C ARG A 661 -1.65 3.84 -25.77
N GLU A 662 -1.87 2.95 -26.73
CA GLU A 662 -0.89 2.62 -27.76
C GLU A 662 -0.59 3.82 -28.66
N GLY A 663 -1.64 4.44 -29.24
CA GLY A 663 -1.49 5.56 -30.17
C GLY A 663 -0.83 6.80 -29.55
N LEU A 664 -1.00 7.02 -28.25
CA LEU A 664 -0.40 8.16 -27.51
C LEU A 664 0.92 7.81 -26.82
N GLY A 665 1.39 6.56 -26.93
CA GLY A 665 2.62 6.08 -26.31
C GLY A 665 2.58 6.14 -24.79
N TYR A 666 1.53 5.61 -24.18
CA TYR A 666 1.39 5.42 -22.73
C TYR A 666 1.58 3.95 -22.31
N PRO A 667 1.86 3.69 -21.02
CA PRO A 667 1.76 2.36 -20.45
C PRO A 667 0.41 1.70 -20.77
N PRO A 668 0.42 0.41 -21.16
CA PRO A 668 1.52 -0.55 -21.03
C PRO A 668 2.51 -0.64 -22.21
N PHE A 669 2.31 0.13 -23.29
CA PHE A 669 3.11 0.03 -24.51
C PHE A 669 4.46 0.75 -24.40
N THR A 670 4.53 1.76 -23.54
CA THR A 670 5.76 2.47 -23.18
C THR A 670 5.94 2.45 -21.66
N ALA A 671 7.12 2.87 -21.21
CA ALA A 671 7.40 3.15 -19.81
C ALA A 671 7.60 4.66 -19.61
N LEU A 672 7.41 5.09 -18.36
CA LEU A 672 7.47 6.48 -17.96
C LEU A 672 8.50 6.65 -16.84
N THR A 673 9.21 7.77 -16.83
CA THR A 673 10.04 8.17 -15.69
C THR A 673 9.87 9.66 -15.47
N LEU A 674 9.47 10.05 -14.27
CA LEU A 674 9.28 11.43 -13.87
C LEU A 674 10.50 11.87 -13.07
N TYR A 675 11.20 12.89 -13.53
CA TYR A 675 12.20 13.59 -12.74
C TYR A 675 11.56 14.83 -12.14
N ARG A 676 11.78 15.09 -10.86
CA ARG A 676 11.19 16.23 -10.15
C ARG A 676 12.28 17.04 -9.48
N ALA A 677 12.29 18.35 -9.69
CA ALA A 677 13.14 19.27 -8.97
C ALA A 677 12.31 20.07 -7.95
N GLU A 678 12.83 20.17 -6.74
CA GLU A 678 12.26 20.99 -5.66
C GLU A 678 13.30 22.04 -5.25
N ALA A 679 12.90 23.32 -5.21
CA ALA A 679 13.79 24.44 -4.88
C ALA A 679 13.03 25.60 -4.24
N ASP A 680 13.74 26.58 -3.67
CA ASP A 680 13.12 27.76 -3.05
C ASP A 680 12.48 28.69 -4.08
N THR A 681 12.94 28.65 -5.34
CA THR A 681 12.35 29.38 -6.46
C THR A 681 12.04 28.48 -7.65
N ALA A 682 10.99 28.81 -8.42
CA ALA A 682 10.65 28.10 -9.65
C ALA A 682 11.79 28.15 -10.70
N ARG A 683 12.56 29.24 -10.72
CA ARG A 683 13.70 29.43 -11.62
C ARG A 683 14.81 28.42 -11.35
N GLU A 684 15.20 28.23 -10.09
CA GLU A 684 16.24 27.26 -9.71
C GLU A 684 15.82 25.82 -10.03
N ALA A 685 14.57 25.45 -9.72
CA ALA A 685 14.05 24.14 -10.06
C ALA A 685 14.01 23.90 -11.58
N ARG A 686 13.70 24.93 -12.37
CA ARG A 686 13.76 24.87 -13.84
C ARG A 686 15.19 24.71 -14.35
N GLU A 687 16.12 25.54 -13.88
CA GLU A 687 17.53 25.50 -14.27
C GLU A 687 18.14 24.12 -14.00
N ALA A 688 17.84 23.52 -12.84
CA ALA A 688 18.28 22.16 -12.50
C ALA A 688 17.77 21.11 -13.52
N LEU A 689 16.49 21.15 -13.88
CA LEU A 689 15.90 20.21 -14.83
C LEU A 689 16.36 20.46 -16.27
N ASP A 690 16.57 21.71 -16.68
CA ASP A 690 17.08 22.04 -18.01
C ASP A 690 18.55 21.57 -18.16
N ALA A 691 19.38 21.76 -17.13
CA ALA A 691 20.74 21.23 -17.10
C ALA A 691 20.77 19.69 -17.11
N PHE A 692 19.80 19.03 -16.47
CA PHE A 692 19.63 17.58 -16.59
C PHE A 692 19.20 17.19 -18.00
N ARG A 693 18.20 17.88 -18.56
CA ARG A 693 17.65 17.62 -19.91
C ARG A 693 18.71 17.72 -21.00
N GLN A 694 19.61 18.70 -20.94
CA GLN A 694 20.68 18.87 -21.94
C GLN A 694 21.64 17.67 -22.01
N ARG A 695 21.74 16.87 -20.94
CA ARG A 695 22.56 15.65 -20.91
C ARG A 695 21.85 14.43 -21.49
N LEU A 696 20.53 14.49 -21.70
CA LEU A 696 19.71 13.39 -22.20
C LEU A 696 19.82 13.26 -23.72
N ALA A 697 20.86 12.59 -24.21
CA ALA A 697 21.01 12.24 -25.62
C ALA A 697 20.83 10.73 -25.85
N VAL A 698 19.58 10.25 -25.74
CA VAL A 698 19.24 8.83 -26.01
C VAL A 698 18.22 8.74 -27.15
N PRO A 699 18.54 8.07 -28.27
CA PRO A 699 17.61 7.86 -29.38
C PRO A 699 16.31 7.16 -28.93
N GLY A 700 15.16 7.56 -29.49
CA GLY A 700 13.87 6.94 -29.21
C GLY A 700 13.22 7.35 -27.88
N LEU A 701 13.81 8.30 -27.15
CA LEU A 701 13.28 8.85 -25.92
C LEU A 701 12.52 10.15 -26.17
N ARG A 702 11.25 10.23 -25.75
CA ARG A 702 10.49 11.48 -25.76
C ARG A 702 10.59 12.16 -24.41
N VAL A 703 11.08 13.40 -24.40
CA VAL A 703 11.26 14.21 -23.19
C VAL A 703 10.24 15.36 -23.20
N LEU A 704 9.44 15.47 -22.15
CA LEU A 704 8.40 16.49 -21.98
C LEU A 704 8.73 17.38 -20.76
N GLY A 705 8.61 18.70 -20.95
CA GLY A 705 8.94 19.70 -19.94
C GLY A 705 10.36 20.26 -20.05
N PRO A 706 10.87 20.95 -19.00
CA PRO A 706 10.31 21.00 -17.64
C PRO A 706 8.97 21.73 -17.58
N LEU A 707 8.03 21.28 -16.72
CA LEU A 707 6.73 21.91 -16.47
C LEU A 707 6.50 22.07 -14.96
N GLU A 708 5.64 23.00 -14.56
CA GLU A 708 5.18 23.08 -13.17
C GLU A 708 4.39 21.83 -12.80
N ALA A 709 4.72 21.26 -11.63
CA ALA A 709 3.96 20.14 -11.10
C ALA A 709 2.51 20.55 -10.84
N PRO A 710 1.53 19.61 -10.91
CA PRO A 710 0.12 19.91 -10.64
C PRO A 710 -0.13 20.63 -9.31
N VAL A 711 0.68 20.31 -8.29
CA VAL A 711 0.79 21.10 -7.06
C VAL A 711 2.12 21.87 -7.10
N PRO A 712 2.11 23.16 -7.47
CA PRO A 712 3.34 23.91 -7.78
C PRO A 712 4.22 24.15 -6.56
N ARG A 713 3.65 24.16 -5.35
CA ARG A 713 4.37 24.49 -4.11
C ARG A 713 3.95 23.61 -2.94
N ILE A 714 4.93 23.00 -2.26
CA ILE A 714 4.73 22.21 -1.03
C ILE A 714 5.84 22.59 -0.04
N ARG A 715 5.49 22.84 1.23
CA ARG A 715 6.45 23.25 2.28
C ARG A 715 7.36 24.40 1.81
N ASP A 716 6.74 25.40 1.21
CA ASP A 716 7.38 26.58 0.63
C ASP A 716 8.33 26.36 -0.56
N GLN A 717 8.54 25.12 -1.00
CA GLN A 717 9.38 24.79 -2.15
C GLN A 717 8.58 24.67 -3.44
N TRP A 718 9.08 25.27 -4.51
CA TRP A 718 8.58 25.16 -5.86
C TRP A 718 8.94 23.83 -6.48
N ARG A 719 7.99 23.23 -7.20
CA ARG A 719 8.09 21.88 -7.76
C ARG A 719 7.89 21.92 -9.27
N LEU A 720 8.92 21.54 -10.00
CA LEU A 720 8.84 21.31 -11.44
C LEU A 720 9.16 19.85 -11.76
N HIS A 721 8.67 19.38 -12.90
CA HIS A 721 8.92 18.02 -13.35
C HIS A 721 9.35 17.93 -14.83
N LEU A 722 10.05 16.86 -15.16
CA LEU A 722 10.46 16.48 -16.50
C LEU A 722 10.02 15.03 -16.71
N LEU A 723 9.15 14.78 -17.68
CA LEU A 723 8.63 13.45 -17.97
C LEU A 723 9.33 12.83 -19.17
N LEU A 724 9.91 11.66 -18.95
CA LEU A 724 10.52 10.84 -19.99
C LEU A 724 9.57 9.70 -20.39
N LYS A 725 9.36 9.51 -21.69
CA LYS A 725 8.61 8.38 -22.27
C LYS A 725 9.52 7.58 -23.20
N GLY A 726 9.56 6.26 -23.04
CA GLY A 726 10.38 5.39 -23.88
C GLY A 726 10.28 3.93 -23.47
N SER A 727 11.17 3.07 -23.99
CA SER A 727 11.24 1.68 -23.54
C SER A 727 11.84 1.59 -22.13
N ARG A 728 11.52 0.52 -21.38
CA ARG A 728 12.13 0.29 -20.05
C ARG A 728 13.67 0.23 -20.13
N GLY A 729 14.21 -0.31 -21.21
CA GLY A 729 15.67 -0.37 -21.45
C GLY A 729 16.28 1.02 -21.59
N ALA A 730 15.76 1.85 -22.51
CA ALA A 730 16.26 3.20 -22.74
C ALA A 730 16.19 4.07 -21.48
N LEU A 731 15.10 3.98 -20.72
CA LEU A 731 14.98 4.72 -19.47
C LEU A 731 15.92 4.21 -18.37
N SER A 732 16.26 2.92 -18.35
CA SER A 732 17.25 2.37 -17.41
C SER A 732 18.66 2.79 -17.79
N GLU A 733 18.94 2.88 -19.09
CA GLU A 733 20.21 3.39 -19.62
C GLU A 733 20.43 4.87 -19.26
N VAL A 734 19.40 5.71 -19.36
CA VAL A 734 19.45 7.10 -18.90
C VAL A 734 19.88 7.16 -17.43
N LEU A 735 19.24 6.37 -16.57
CA LEU A 735 19.54 6.35 -15.14
C LEU A 735 20.95 5.81 -14.84
N ALA A 736 21.43 4.83 -15.62
CA ALA A 736 22.78 4.29 -15.49
C ALA A 736 23.87 5.29 -15.92
N ARG A 737 23.65 6.04 -17.02
CA ARG A 737 24.57 7.07 -17.52
C ARG A 737 24.54 8.35 -16.70
N HIS A 738 23.40 8.67 -16.10
CA HIS A 738 23.17 9.86 -15.31
C HIS A 738 22.56 9.50 -13.95
N PRO A 739 23.35 8.87 -13.05
CA PRO A 739 22.88 8.57 -11.71
C PRO A 739 22.51 9.87 -11.00
N LEU A 740 21.41 9.83 -10.23
CA LEU A 740 21.00 10.96 -9.44
C LEU A 740 21.93 11.14 -8.25
N ASP A 741 22.28 12.39 -7.96
CA ASP A 741 22.90 12.75 -6.69
C ASP A 741 21.83 12.70 -5.60
N PRO A 742 21.94 11.81 -4.59
CA PRO A 742 20.98 11.75 -3.49
C PRO A 742 20.89 13.06 -2.68
N ALA A 743 21.93 13.90 -2.73
CA ALA A 743 21.95 15.23 -2.11
C ALA A 743 21.50 16.35 -3.05
N GLY A 744 21.28 16.03 -4.34
CA GLY A 744 20.91 17.00 -5.37
C GLY A 744 19.43 17.39 -5.31
N PRO A 745 19.04 18.45 -6.05
CA PRO A 745 17.67 18.97 -6.04
C PRO A 745 16.69 18.10 -6.85
N ILE A 746 17.18 17.08 -7.57
CA ILE A 746 16.38 16.25 -8.49
C ILE A 746 16.12 14.88 -7.87
N SER A 747 14.85 14.49 -7.84
CA SER A 747 14.38 13.17 -7.46
C SER A 747 13.78 12.41 -8.66
N LEU A 748 13.69 11.08 -8.55
CA LEU A 748 13.10 10.19 -9.54
C LEU A 748 11.78 9.60 -9.06
N ASP A 749 10.83 9.45 -9.97
CA ASP A 749 9.74 8.49 -9.87
C ASP A 749 9.69 7.62 -11.14
N ARG A 750 10.12 6.36 -11.01
CA ARG A 750 10.08 5.37 -12.08
C ARG A 750 8.71 4.71 -12.16
N ASP A 751 8.13 4.61 -13.34
CA ASP A 751 6.77 4.11 -13.56
C ASP A 751 5.76 4.84 -12.66
N PRO A 752 5.65 6.18 -12.78
CA PRO A 752 4.75 6.97 -11.96
C PRO A 752 3.29 6.55 -12.21
N ILE A 753 2.55 6.40 -11.12
CA ILE A 753 1.10 6.20 -11.18
C ILE A 753 0.35 7.54 -11.18
N GLN A 754 0.97 8.63 -10.71
CA GLN A 754 0.41 9.98 -10.69
C GLN A 754 1.51 11.01 -10.97
N PHE A 755 1.15 12.19 -11.45
CA PHE A 755 2.10 13.25 -11.79
C PHE A 755 2.20 14.37 -10.74
N GLY A 756 1.30 14.37 -9.75
CA GLY A 756 1.15 15.37 -8.67
C GLY A 756 2.24 15.36 -7.59
#